data_AF-A0A137S4E2-F1
#
_entry.id   AF-A0A137S4E2-F1
#
_cell.length_a   1.000
_cell.length_b   1.000
_cell.length_c   1.000
_cell.angle_alpha   90.00
_cell.angle_beta   90.00
_cell.angle_gamma   90.00
#
_symmetry.space_group_name_H-M   'P 1'
#
loop_
_entity.id
_entity.type
_entity.pdbx_description
1 polymer ?
#
loop_
_entity_poly.entity_id
_entity_poly.type
_entity_poly.pdbx_seq_one_letter_code
_entity_poly.pdbx_strand_id
1 'polypeptide(L)'
;MDIVKTFDLVAAHLPNLESPFFAAEKARNLLENDRHGHRFNLNKILDRVASSGLRPDQRMRLINEVSNRLREGKLWLVYGHCDGKPFDPVVSWREDASGQGRWMINDSACRFALRDSVQSLNENNITPQQLAHHGGRGIGSLSVGLFSTELRLLRKEEALQRQSVASSDSPFPATPVAPLPSTTQTPQSSASETPPEIHLEIGLFTDGTLNNADNSRAMEDRVQEECLTPLEDGEITEAECRYRLAMMLGGSYANAPSNVAKLRDMYVESKKVSDGEIKQRFWVYAPGIGTRTGASDSLVGMTTGMGQTGVVNQVERGFAEIAGRLEELELSRTITSITFDLFGFSRGAASARHAAHEISQGEVGALGRVMDARGIKWPEQVNIRFVGLFDTVAAIVNPLALDLSPGNGQNDPVNVCLRPENVKRAIHLVASDEHRENFCLNSLRNPDGSLPANFREISLPGVHSDIGGGYGESVREDVLITPAERVSITWFDQPEQTTKWQELDIVRKQIEAEKWIGEYSLPMTVIEQSHPTPSIQELESEASLDIHTNFITQRTPHSGRMAELALRMARQVRGEYSRIALRVMHELAVNEGVPLASIDPRDGALRLPKDLNLIDEELRSQINAGSNNPSLTPESRDLVRQRYIHYSAHYNSIDFTVFGRIASLRLPGLVAPNAPTQSGERVIYPNR
;
A
#
# COMPACT_ATOMS: atom_id res chain seq x y z
N MET A 1 1.99 -25.97 -19.21
CA MET A 1 1.71 -25.96 -17.77
C MET A 1 1.06 -27.29 -17.45
N ASP A 2 1.40 -27.90 -16.33
CA ASP A 2 0.88 -29.19 -15.88
C ASP A 2 0.24 -29.09 -14.48
N ILE A 3 -0.71 -29.96 -14.20
CA ILE A 3 -1.35 -30.07 -12.87
C ILE A 3 -0.80 -31.32 -12.19
N VAL A 4 -0.03 -31.12 -11.13
CA VAL A 4 0.72 -32.17 -10.45
C VAL A 4 0.22 -32.32 -9.01
N LYS A 5 0.16 -33.54 -8.48
CA LYS A 5 -0.21 -33.76 -7.08
C LYS A 5 0.96 -33.42 -6.18
N THR A 6 0.66 -33.05 -4.93
CA THR A 6 1.70 -32.74 -3.94
C THR A 6 2.73 -33.86 -3.78
N PHE A 7 2.31 -35.13 -3.75
CA PHE A 7 3.21 -36.29 -3.64
C PHE A 7 4.00 -36.61 -4.91
N ASP A 8 3.56 -36.09 -6.06
CA ASP A 8 4.20 -36.30 -7.36
C ASP A 8 5.16 -35.15 -7.72
N LEU A 9 5.33 -34.16 -6.83
CA LEU A 9 6.27 -33.07 -7.04
C LEU A 9 7.71 -33.60 -7.02
N VAL A 10 8.49 -33.20 -8.03
CA VAL A 10 9.94 -33.38 -8.06
C VAL A 10 10.62 -32.03 -7.83
N ALA A 11 11.88 -32.07 -7.42
CA ALA A 11 12.62 -30.89 -6.97
C ALA A 11 12.59 -29.75 -8.01
N ALA A 12 12.71 -30.07 -9.30
CA ALA A 12 12.66 -29.09 -10.39
C ALA A 12 11.30 -28.38 -10.57
N HIS A 13 10.21 -28.92 -10.00
CA HIS A 13 8.92 -28.25 -10.03
C HIS A 13 8.87 -27.04 -9.09
N LEU A 14 9.61 -27.07 -7.97
CA LEU A 14 9.54 -26.07 -6.90
C LEU A 14 9.66 -24.61 -7.40
N PRO A 15 10.66 -24.22 -8.20
CA PRO A 15 10.77 -22.83 -8.71
C PRO A 15 9.67 -22.45 -9.71
N ASN A 16 8.92 -23.42 -10.21
CA ASN A 16 7.91 -23.26 -11.26
C ASN A 16 6.48 -23.44 -10.74
N LEU A 17 6.30 -23.51 -9.42
CA LEU A 17 4.99 -23.60 -8.80
C LEU A 17 4.31 -22.24 -8.77
N GLU A 18 3.11 -22.18 -9.32
CA GLU A 18 2.21 -21.03 -9.17
C GLU A 18 1.48 -21.10 -7.82
N SER A 19 1.23 -19.95 -7.19
CA SER A 19 0.52 -19.94 -5.92
C SER A 19 -0.91 -20.48 -6.05
N PRO A 20 -1.43 -21.20 -5.03
CA PRO A 20 -2.78 -21.78 -5.03
C PRO A 20 -3.89 -20.80 -5.44
N PHE A 21 -3.70 -19.51 -5.15
CA PHE A 21 -4.60 -18.42 -5.52
C PHE A 21 -4.73 -18.27 -7.04
N PHE A 22 -3.61 -18.13 -7.76
CA PHE A 22 -3.61 -17.98 -9.23
C PHE A 22 -3.73 -19.32 -9.97
N ALA A 23 -3.19 -20.38 -9.39
CA ALA A 23 -3.18 -21.72 -9.98
C ALA A 23 -4.60 -22.21 -10.29
N ALA A 24 -5.56 -21.95 -9.40
CA ALA A 24 -6.93 -22.44 -9.55
C ALA A 24 -7.68 -21.81 -10.74
N GLU A 25 -7.47 -20.51 -10.99
CA GLU A 25 -8.13 -19.78 -12.07
C GLU A 25 -7.47 -20.05 -13.42
N LYS A 26 -6.13 -20.06 -13.46
CA LYS A 26 -5.36 -20.43 -14.64
C LYS A 26 -5.65 -21.87 -15.07
N ALA A 27 -5.65 -22.81 -14.12
CA ALA A 27 -6.01 -24.19 -14.40
C ALA A 27 -7.45 -24.33 -14.90
N ARG A 28 -8.39 -23.57 -14.35
CA ARG A 28 -9.78 -23.59 -14.80
C ARG A 28 -9.89 -23.21 -16.28
N ASN A 29 -9.29 -22.09 -16.68
CA ASN A 29 -9.26 -21.65 -18.08
C ASN A 29 -8.59 -22.70 -19.00
N LEU A 30 -7.49 -23.31 -18.57
CA LEU A 30 -6.82 -24.38 -19.32
C LEU A 30 -7.72 -25.62 -19.51
N LEU A 31 -8.46 -26.02 -18.47
CA LEU A 31 -9.31 -27.21 -18.46
C LEU A 31 -10.63 -27.01 -19.23
N GLU A 32 -11.17 -25.79 -19.22
CA GLU A 32 -12.35 -25.42 -20.01
C GLU A 32 -12.02 -25.35 -21.51
N ASN A 33 -10.80 -24.89 -21.86
CA ASN A 33 -10.32 -24.83 -23.24
C ASN A 33 -9.90 -26.21 -23.81
N ASP A 34 -9.49 -27.18 -22.97
CA ASP A 34 -9.20 -28.56 -23.39
C ASP A 34 -10.47 -29.42 -23.54
N ARG A 35 -11.41 -29.00 -24.41
CA ARG A 35 -12.77 -29.57 -24.53
C ARG A 35 -12.80 -31.10 -24.72
N HIS A 36 -11.77 -31.68 -25.34
CA HIS A 36 -11.68 -33.11 -25.64
C HIS A 36 -10.84 -33.91 -24.63
N GLY A 37 -10.22 -33.25 -23.64
CA GLY A 37 -9.38 -33.92 -22.62
C GLY A 37 -8.10 -34.52 -23.20
N HIS A 38 -7.57 -33.93 -24.28
CA HIS A 38 -6.36 -34.42 -24.94
C HIS A 38 -5.10 -34.08 -24.13
N ARG A 39 -5.14 -32.96 -23.38
CA ARG A 39 -4.01 -32.48 -22.59
C ARG A 39 -4.14 -32.85 -21.11
N PHE A 40 -5.35 -32.77 -20.55
CA PHE A 40 -5.59 -33.02 -19.13
C PHE A 40 -6.64 -34.11 -18.90
N ASN A 41 -6.18 -35.25 -18.36
CA ASN A 41 -7.08 -36.32 -17.94
C ASN A 41 -7.58 -36.07 -16.50
N LEU A 42 -8.75 -35.43 -16.38
CA LEU A 42 -9.38 -35.08 -15.09
C LEU A 42 -9.58 -36.29 -14.17
N ASN A 43 -9.90 -37.46 -14.72
CA ASN A 43 -10.07 -38.68 -13.93
C ASN A 43 -8.74 -39.15 -13.32
N LYS A 44 -7.63 -39.04 -14.07
CA LYS A 44 -6.28 -39.35 -13.58
C LYS A 44 -5.81 -38.35 -12.52
N ILE A 45 -6.09 -37.06 -12.73
CA ILE A 45 -5.74 -35.99 -11.76
C ILE A 45 -6.48 -36.19 -10.44
N LEU A 46 -7.73 -36.67 -10.49
CA LEU A 46 -8.59 -36.83 -9.32
C LEU A 46 -8.66 -38.27 -8.75
N ASP A 47 -7.86 -39.21 -9.26
CA ASP A 47 -7.86 -40.63 -8.87
C ASP A 47 -9.21 -41.33 -9.00
N ARG A 48 -9.90 -41.10 -10.12
CA ARG A 48 -11.19 -41.72 -10.43
C ARG A 48 -11.05 -42.77 -11.53
N VAL A 49 -11.81 -43.86 -11.40
CA VAL A 49 -11.92 -44.89 -12.45
C VAL A 49 -12.55 -44.26 -13.69
N ALA A 50 -11.90 -44.45 -14.85
CA ALA A 50 -12.34 -43.83 -16.09
C ALA A 50 -13.74 -44.33 -16.49
N SER A 51 -14.71 -43.42 -16.59
CA SER A 51 -15.97 -43.66 -17.29
C SER A 51 -15.87 -43.09 -18.71
N SER A 52 -16.18 -43.89 -19.72
CA SER A 52 -16.20 -43.45 -21.12
C SER A 52 -17.25 -42.35 -21.34
N GLY A 53 -16.81 -41.16 -21.74
CA GLY A 53 -17.66 -40.01 -22.08
C GLY A 53 -18.23 -39.26 -20.87
N LEU A 54 -17.60 -38.14 -20.49
CA LEU A 54 -18.16 -37.23 -19.49
C LEU A 54 -19.21 -36.32 -20.14
N ARG A 55 -20.44 -36.29 -19.59
CA ARG A 55 -21.42 -35.25 -19.97
C ARG A 55 -20.88 -33.85 -19.60
N PRO A 56 -21.21 -32.77 -20.32
CA PRO A 56 -20.72 -31.41 -20.04
C PRO A 56 -20.86 -31.00 -18.56
N ASP A 57 -22.01 -31.27 -17.93
CA ASP A 57 -22.28 -30.95 -16.52
C ASP A 57 -21.45 -31.80 -15.54
N GLN A 58 -21.05 -33.00 -15.93
CA GLN A 58 -20.16 -33.85 -15.15
C GLN A 58 -18.71 -33.38 -15.27
N ARG A 59 -18.29 -32.96 -16.48
CA ARG A 59 -16.97 -32.38 -16.71
C ARG A 59 -16.78 -31.09 -15.91
N MET A 60 -17.76 -30.19 -15.93
CA MET A 60 -17.69 -28.91 -15.19
C MET A 60 -17.57 -29.14 -13.68
N ARG A 61 -18.26 -30.14 -13.13
CA ARG A 61 -18.09 -30.56 -11.72
C ARG A 61 -16.67 -31.05 -11.41
N LEU A 62 -16.05 -31.80 -12.32
CA LEU A 62 -14.67 -32.27 -12.15
C LEU A 62 -13.66 -31.11 -12.28
N ILE A 63 -13.89 -30.14 -13.16
CA ILE A 63 -13.06 -28.93 -13.27
C ILE A 63 -13.12 -28.15 -11.95
N ASN A 64 -14.33 -27.92 -11.42
CA ASN A 64 -14.51 -27.25 -10.12
C ASN A 64 -13.81 -27.99 -8.97
N GLU A 65 -13.85 -29.33 -8.97
CA GLU A 65 -13.13 -30.15 -7.99
C GLU A 65 -11.60 -30.00 -8.12
N VAL A 66 -11.06 -29.97 -9.35
CA VAL A 66 -9.62 -29.71 -9.57
C VAL A 66 -9.24 -28.31 -9.08
N SER A 67 -10.03 -27.29 -9.41
CA SER A 67 -9.82 -25.92 -8.93
C SER A 67 -9.86 -25.85 -7.40
N ASN A 68 -10.77 -26.54 -6.73
CA ASN A 68 -10.82 -26.59 -5.27
C ASN A 68 -9.56 -27.24 -4.67
N ARG A 69 -9.11 -28.36 -5.24
CA ARG A 69 -7.89 -29.03 -4.76
C ARG A 69 -6.61 -28.22 -5.01
N LEU A 70 -6.57 -27.40 -6.05
CA LEU A 70 -5.50 -26.42 -6.27
C LEU A 70 -5.52 -25.35 -5.17
N ARG A 71 -6.70 -24.80 -4.82
CA ARG A 71 -6.85 -23.81 -3.74
C ARG A 71 -6.46 -24.36 -2.36
N GLU A 72 -6.71 -25.64 -2.13
CA GLU A 72 -6.36 -26.33 -0.88
C GLU A 72 -4.87 -26.77 -0.82
N GLY A 73 -4.08 -26.51 -1.87
CA GLY A 73 -2.67 -26.95 -1.93
C GLY A 73 -2.49 -28.46 -2.02
N LYS A 74 -3.52 -29.21 -2.45
CA LYS A 74 -3.45 -30.66 -2.68
C LYS A 74 -2.95 -30.98 -4.10
N LEU A 75 -3.26 -30.11 -5.04
CA LEU A 75 -2.73 -30.07 -6.40
C LEU A 75 -1.92 -28.79 -6.60
N TRP A 76 -1.02 -28.80 -7.58
CA TRP A 76 -0.16 -27.69 -7.94
C TRP A 76 -0.18 -27.45 -9.43
N LEU A 77 -0.23 -26.18 -9.85
CA LEU A 77 -0.01 -25.79 -11.23
C LEU A 77 1.48 -25.52 -11.43
N VAL A 78 2.10 -26.27 -12.34
CA VAL A 78 3.53 -26.22 -12.62
C VAL A 78 3.76 -25.65 -14.01
N TYR A 79 4.59 -24.62 -14.09
CA TYR A 79 5.02 -24.04 -15.36
C TYR A 79 6.10 -24.92 -16.01
N GLY A 80 5.90 -25.26 -17.28
CA GLY A 80 6.89 -25.98 -18.07
C GLY A 80 7.86 -25.01 -18.75
N HIS A 81 8.89 -25.55 -19.40
CA HIS A 81 9.98 -24.77 -20.01
C HIS A 81 9.51 -23.75 -21.07
N CYS A 82 8.40 -24.02 -21.76
CA CYS A 82 7.84 -23.17 -22.81
C CYS A 82 6.70 -22.26 -22.33
N ASP A 83 6.30 -22.33 -21.05
CA ASP A 83 5.12 -21.63 -20.52
C ASP A 83 5.43 -20.30 -19.84
N GLY A 84 6.70 -19.86 -19.87
CA GLY A 84 7.17 -18.69 -19.11
C GLY A 84 7.44 -19.00 -17.64
N LYS A 85 7.46 -17.97 -16.79
CA LYS A 85 7.62 -18.10 -15.34
C LYS A 85 6.26 -17.98 -14.63
N PRO A 86 6.07 -18.62 -13.45
CA PRO A 86 4.89 -18.39 -12.63
C PRO A 86 4.76 -16.91 -12.27
N PHE A 87 3.52 -16.44 -12.14
CA PHE A 87 3.20 -15.04 -11.82
C PHE A 87 3.52 -14.73 -10.36
N ASP A 88 3.15 -15.64 -9.45
CA ASP A 88 3.46 -15.60 -8.03
C ASP A 88 4.13 -16.92 -7.62
N PRO A 89 5.47 -17.03 -7.79
CA PRO A 89 6.19 -18.25 -7.50
C PRO A 89 6.09 -18.59 -6.01
N VAL A 90 5.59 -19.80 -5.70
CA VAL A 90 5.49 -20.30 -4.33
C VAL A 90 6.88 -20.41 -3.68
N VAL A 91 7.88 -20.79 -4.47
CA VAL A 91 9.27 -20.95 -4.04
C VAL A 91 10.18 -20.11 -4.93
N SER A 92 11.02 -19.28 -4.33
CA SER A 92 12.02 -18.48 -5.07
C SER A 92 13.41 -18.56 -4.44
N TRP A 93 14.43 -18.35 -5.27
CA TRP A 93 15.82 -18.23 -4.85
C TRP A 93 16.13 -16.78 -4.49
N ARG A 94 16.77 -16.54 -3.35
CA ARG A 94 17.25 -15.22 -2.94
C ARG A 94 18.72 -15.28 -2.58
N GLU A 95 19.50 -14.37 -3.15
CA GLU A 95 20.92 -14.18 -2.83
C GLU A 95 21.07 -13.08 -1.79
N ASP A 96 21.94 -13.30 -0.82
CA ASP A 96 22.37 -12.27 0.11
C ASP A 96 23.53 -11.43 -0.44
N ALA A 97 23.86 -10.34 0.25
CA ALA A 97 24.93 -9.42 -0.16
C ALA A 97 26.33 -10.09 -0.18
N SER A 98 26.49 -11.28 0.38
CA SER A 98 27.74 -12.05 0.37
C SER A 98 27.81 -13.07 -0.78
N GLY A 99 26.77 -13.13 -1.63
CA GLY A 99 26.65 -14.08 -2.74
C GLY A 99 26.20 -15.48 -2.32
N GLN A 100 25.78 -15.69 -1.07
CA GLN A 100 25.18 -16.94 -0.63
C GLN A 100 23.67 -16.89 -0.87
N GLY A 101 23.16 -17.85 -1.64
CA GLY A 101 21.73 -17.91 -1.95
C GLY A 101 20.99 -19.00 -1.19
N ARG A 102 19.69 -18.76 -0.94
CA ARG A 102 18.78 -19.69 -0.27
C ARG A 102 17.41 -19.72 -0.94
N TRP A 103 16.76 -20.88 -0.89
CA TRP A 103 15.37 -21.06 -1.28
C TRP A 103 14.42 -20.56 -0.20
N MET A 104 13.41 -19.81 -0.60
CA MET A 104 12.39 -19.21 0.25
C MET A 104 10.99 -19.59 -0.23
N ILE A 105 10.09 -19.89 0.72
CA ILE A 105 8.66 -20.04 0.43
C ILE A 105 7.99 -18.67 0.60
N ASN A 106 7.44 -18.14 -0.49
CA ASN A 106 6.84 -16.79 -0.54
C ASN A 106 5.41 -16.79 0.00
N ASP A 107 4.70 -17.93 -0.10
CA ASP A 107 3.33 -18.07 0.39
C ASP A 107 3.27 -18.77 1.76
N SER A 108 2.70 -18.06 2.74
CA SER A 108 2.54 -18.57 4.12
C SER A 108 1.59 -19.77 4.23
N ALA A 109 0.56 -19.88 3.38
CA ALA A 109 -0.36 -21.01 3.35
C ALA A 109 0.33 -22.28 2.81
N CYS A 110 1.26 -22.11 1.87
CA CYS A 110 2.04 -23.19 1.28
C CYS A 110 3.20 -23.66 2.17
N ARG A 111 3.54 -22.91 3.22
CA ARG A 111 4.65 -23.22 4.11
C ARG A 111 4.49 -24.59 4.77
N PHE A 112 3.29 -24.97 5.18
CA PHE A 112 3.08 -26.29 5.80
C PHE A 112 3.35 -27.45 4.84
N ALA A 113 3.05 -27.30 3.55
CA ALA A 113 3.18 -28.36 2.55
C ALA A 113 4.62 -28.54 2.02
N LEU A 114 5.40 -27.45 1.94
CA LEU A 114 6.69 -27.44 1.24
C LEU A 114 7.90 -27.13 2.15
N ARG A 115 7.69 -26.81 3.44
CA ARG A 115 8.76 -26.40 4.37
C ARG A 115 9.89 -27.40 4.42
N ASP A 116 9.60 -28.66 4.67
CA ASP A 116 10.63 -29.68 4.90
C ASP A 116 11.47 -29.90 3.63
N SER A 117 10.84 -29.80 2.46
CA SER A 117 11.49 -29.94 1.17
C SER A 117 12.40 -28.76 0.84
N VAL A 118 11.92 -27.53 1.04
CA VAL A 118 12.73 -26.31 0.83
C VAL A 118 13.87 -26.24 1.84
N GLN A 119 13.63 -26.62 3.09
CA GLN A 119 14.67 -26.75 4.10
C GLN A 119 15.73 -27.79 3.69
N SER A 120 15.31 -28.95 3.18
CA SER A 120 16.22 -29.99 2.69
C SER A 120 17.11 -29.51 1.53
N LEU A 121 16.58 -28.67 0.62
CA LEU A 121 17.38 -28.04 -0.44
C LEU A 121 18.46 -27.13 0.12
N ASN A 122 18.08 -26.29 1.09
CA ASN A 122 18.99 -25.33 1.73
C ASN A 122 20.08 -26.04 2.54
N GLU A 123 19.72 -27.05 3.34
CA GLU A 123 20.68 -27.84 4.12
C GLU A 123 21.71 -28.58 3.25
N ASN A 124 21.33 -28.90 2.01
CA ASN A 124 22.21 -29.56 1.04
C ASN A 124 22.89 -28.59 0.06
N ASN A 125 22.75 -27.28 0.25
CA ASN A 125 23.29 -26.21 -0.59
C ASN A 125 22.97 -26.38 -2.08
N ILE A 126 21.71 -26.75 -2.38
CA ILE A 126 21.28 -26.99 -3.76
C ILE A 126 20.94 -25.66 -4.44
N THR A 127 21.61 -25.34 -5.55
CA THR A 127 21.39 -24.09 -6.30
C THR A 127 20.36 -24.25 -7.42
N PRO A 128 19.79 -23.16 -7.96
CA PRO A 128 18.86 -23.21 -9.11
C PRO A 128 19.44 -23.93 -10.33
N GLN A 129 20.74 -23.77 -10.57
CA GLN A 129 21.44 -24.42 -11.69
C GLN A 129 21.48 -25.94 -11.54
N GLN A 130 21.64 -26.45 -10.31
CA GLN A 130 21.64 -27.89 -10.02
C GLN A 130 20.24 -28.50 -10.11
N LEU A 131 19.21 -27.71 -9.79
CA LEU A 131 17.80 -28.08 -9.90
C LEU A 131 17.30 -28.12 -11.35
N ALA A 132 17.86 -27.29 -12.24
CA ALA A 132 17.46 -27.19 -13.64
C ALA A 132 17.82 -28.42 -14.50
N HIS A 133 18.65 -29.35 -14.01
CA HIS A 133 19.11 -30.49 -14.79
C HIS A 133 18.05 -31.61 -14.84
N HIS A 134 17.26 -31.64 -15.92
CA HIS A 134 16.26 -32.67 -16.20
C HIS A 134 16.88 -33.85 -16.96
N GLY A 135 17.09 -34.97 -16.27
CA GLY A 135 17.48 -36.26 -16.85
C GLY A 135 17.30 -37.37 -15.82
N GLY A 136 17.22 -38.64 -16.24
CA GLY A 136 16.86 -39.79 -15.39
C GLY A 136 17.78 -40.08 -14.18
N ARG A 137 18.78 -39.22 -13.93
CA ARG A 137 19.69 -39.23 -12.77
C ARG A 137 20.05 -37.83 -12.25
N GLY A 138 19.27 -36.79 -12.59
CA GLY A 138 19.54 -35.40 -12.17
C GLY A 138 18.88 -35.06 -10.82
N ILE A 139 19.50 -34.17 -10.04
CA ILE A 139 18.98 -33.70 -8.73
C ILE A 139 17.55 -33.12 -8.87
N GLY A 140 17.24 -32.49 -10.01
CA GLY A 140 15.91 -31.97 -10.32
C GLY A 140 14.80 -33.04 -10.42
N SER A 141 15.15 -34.31 -10.63
CA SER A 141 14.19 -35.42 -10.77
C SER A 141 13.83 -36.11 -9.45
N LEU A 142 14.51 -35.75 -8.35
CA LEU A 142 14.27 -36.34 -7.04
C LEU A 142 12.93 -35.90 -6.46
N SER A 143 12.24 -36.79 -5.77
CA SER A 143 10.96 -36.51 -5.13
C SER A 143 11.10 -35.43 -4.06
N VAL A 144 10.20 -34.45 -4.06
CA VAL A 144 10.14 -33.38 -3.05
C VAL A 144 9.93 -33.94 -1.64
N GLY A 145 9.18 -35.04 -1.50
CA GLY A 145 8.90 -35.67 -0.21
C GLY A 145 10.02 -36.58 0.33
N LEU A 146 10.93 -37.05 -0.53
CA LEU A 146 12.01 -37.98 -0.17
C LEU A 146 13.41 -37.45 -0.50
N PHE A 147 13.51 -36.15 -0.80
CA PHE A 147 14.67 -35.52 -1.41
C PHE A 147 16.00 -35.83 -0.71
N SER A 148 16.05 -35.69 0.62
CA SER A 148 17.26 -35.93 1.41
C SER A 148 17.74 -37.38 1.34
N THR A 149 16.80 -38.34 1.30
CA THR A 149 17.10 -39.77 1.23
C THR A 149 17.58 -40.16 -0.16
N GLU A 150 16.89 -39.70 -1.20
CA GLU A 150 17.25 -39.99 -2.59
C GLU A 150 18.57 -39.31 -2.99
N LEU A 151 18.82 -38.08 -2.54
CA LEU A 151 20.08 -37.37 -2.77
C LEU A 151 21.26 -38.12 -2.13
N ARG A 152 21.08 -38.70 -0.95
CA ARG A 152 22.11 -39.51 -0.29
C ARG A 152 22.41 -40.80 -1.06
N LEU A 153 21.38 -41.45 -1.60
CA LEU A 153 21.54 -42.65 -2.44
C LEU A 153 22.27 -42.31 -3.73
N LEU A 154 21.88 -41.22 -4.40
CA LEU A 154 22.50 -40.73 -5.63
C LEU A 154 23.98 -40.41 -5.42
N ARG A 155 24.33 -39.67 -4.36
CA ARG A 155 25.73 -39.38 -3.99
C ARG A 155 26.53 -40.66 -3.67
N LYS A 156 25.89 -41.67 -3.06
CA LYS A 156 26.54 -42.96 -2.76
C LYS A 156 26.81 -43.77 -4.03
N GLU A 157 25.89 -43.79 -4.99
CA GLU A 157 26.09 -44.42 -6.30
C GLU A 157 27.16 -43.72 -7.12
N GLU A 158 27.18 -42.37 -7.13
CA GLU A 158 28.25 -41.58 -7.77
C GLU A 158 29.61 -41.85 -7.13
N ALA A 159 29.69 -41.98 -5.80
CA ALA A 159 30.92 -42.33 -5.09
C ALA A 159 31.40 -43.75 -5.43
N LEU A 160 30.49 -44.71 -5.58
CA LEU A 160 30.80 -46.09 -6.00
C LEU A 160 31.25 -46.15 -7.46
N GLN A 161 30.62 -45.37 -8.36
CA GLN A 161 31.07 -45.24 -9.75
C GLN A 161 32.44 -44.56 -9.83
N ARG A 162 32.69 -43.50 -9.05
CA ARG A 162 34.02 -42.86 -8.96
C ARG A 162 35.08 -43.80 -8.39
N GLN A 163 34.74 -44.68 -7.44
CA GLN A 163 35.66 -45.72 -6.95
C GLN A 163 35.94 -46.81 -8.00
N SER A 164 34.98 -47.15 -8.87
CA SER A 164 35.22 -48.08 -10.00
C SER A 164 36.05 -47.49 -11.14
N VAL A 165 36.10 -46.15 -11.25
CA VAL A 165 36.91 -45.43 -12.26
C VAL A 165 38.28 -45.02 -11.69
N ALA A 166 38.39 -44.82 -10.37
CA ALA A 166 39.64 -44.46 -9.69
C ALA A 166 40.60 -45.65 -9.43
N SER A 167 40.25 -46.88 -9.83
CA SER A 167 41.20 -48.01 -9.84
C SER A 167 42.18 -47.99 -11.03
N SER A 168 42.11 -46.98 -11.89
CA SER A 168 43.10 -46.71 -12.94
C SER A 168 43.55 -45.25 -12.89
N ASP A 169 44.40 -44.90 -11.94
CA ASP A 169 45.65 -44.16 -12.22
C ASP A 169 46.33 -43.75 -10.91
N SER A 170 47.64 -44.01 -10.86
CA SER A 170 48.51 -43.82 -9.69
C SER A 170 49.00 -42.36 -9.60
N PRO A 171 49.28 -41.83 -8.39
CA PRO A 171 49.73 -40.45 -8.21
C PRO A 171 51.24 -40.31 -8.06
N PHE A 172 51.80 -39.18 -8.51
CA PHE A 172 53.09 -38.65 -8.04
C PHE A 172 52.98 -37.16 -7.67
N PRO A 173 53.81 -36.64 -6.74
CA PRO A 173 53.45 -35.52 -5.87
C PRO A 173 54.22 -34.20 -6.10
N ALA A 174 53.53 -33.11 -5.71
CA ALA A 174 53.92 -31.84 -5.08
C ALA A 174 55.35 -31.25 -5.23
N THR A 175 55.43 -29.91 -5.42
CA THR A 175 55.83 -28.95 -4.34
C THR A 175 55.76 -27.46 -4.78
N PRO A 176 55.73 -26.49 -3.81
CA PRO A 176 55.28 -25.10 -4.00
C PRO A 176 56.40 -24.04 -3.84
N VAL A 177 56.15 -22.78 -4.28
CA VAL A 177 56.94 -21.59 -3.87
C VAL A 177 56.05 -20.34 -3.77
N ALA A 178 56.29 -19.53 -2.73
CA ALA A 178 55.58 -18.30 -2.34
C ALA A 178 56.51 -17.03 -2.53
N PRO A 179 56.14 -15.78 -2.14
CA PRO A 179 56.15 -14.60 -3.04
C PRO A 179 57.03 -13.40 -2.58
N LEU A 180 57.04 -12.28 -3.33
CA LEU A 180 57.25 -10.83 -2.97
C LEU A 180 57.87 -10.02 -4.15
N PRO A 181 57.92 -8.65 -4.18
CA PRO A 181 57.15 -7.60 -3.49
C PRO A 181 56.68 -6.42 -4.40
N SER A 182 55.96 -5.51 -3.75
CA SER A 182 55.36 -4.23 -4.13
C SER A 182 56.31 -3.14 -4.65
N THR A 183 55.77 -2.16 -5.38
CA THR A 183 56.41 -0.83 -5.53
C THR A 183 55.37 0.29 -5.58
N THR A 184 55.57 1.25 -4.68
CA THR A 184 54.80 2.47 -4.45
C THR A 184 55.22 3.56 -5.44
N GLN A 185 54.28 4.36 -5.95
CA GLN A 185 54.55 5.68 -6.50
C GLN A 185 53.53 6.70 -5.99
N THR A 186 54.06 7.77 -5.42
CA THR A 186 53.41 9.04 -5.08
C THR A 186 53.20 9.87 -6.34
N PRO A 187 52.21 10.79 -6.36
CA PRO A 187 52.56 12.14 -6.80
C PRO A 187 52.08 13.27 -5.87
N GLN A 188 53.03 14.18 -5.71
CA GLN A 188 53.04 15.61 -5.40
C GLN A 188 51.72 16.40 -5.28
N SER A 189 51.62 17.02 -4.10
CA SER A 189 51.09 18.34 -3.75
C SER A 189 50.98 19.38 -4.88
N SER A 190 49.76 19.90 -5.07
CA SER A 190 49.48 21.19 -5.73
C SER A 190 48.60 22.07 -4.83
N ALA A 191 49.09 23.29 -4.58
CA ALA A 191 48.40 24.54 -4.22
C ALA A 191 47.20 24.52 -3.25
N SER A 192 47.37 25.22 -2.12
CA SER A 192 46.29 25.60 -1.20
C SER A 192 45.37 26.65 -1.84
N GLU A 193 44.36 26.20 -2.57
CA GLU A 193 43.08 26.91 -2.65
C GLU A 193 42.23 26.43 -1.48
N THR A 194 41.63 27.35 -0.73
CA THR A 194 40.62 27.00 0.29
C THR A 194 39.56 26.13 -0.38
N PRO A 195 39.34 24.89 0.09
CA PRO A 195 38.46 23.95 -0.58
C PRO A 195 37.03 24.52 -0.65
N PRO A 196 36.34 24.40 -1.79
CA PRO A 196 34.99 24.91 -1.94
C PRO A 196 34.02 24.23 -0.96
N GLU A 197 33.15 25.03 -0.36
CA GLU A 197 32.15 24.57 0.62
C GLU A 197 31.01 23.83 -0.10
N ILE A 198 30.55 22.72 0.48
CA ILE A 198 29.46 21.91 -0.09
C ILE A 198 28.19 22.13 0.75
N HIS A 199 27.15 22.67 0.12
CA HIS A 199 25.84 22.88 0.74
C HIS A 199 24.79 22.03 0.04
N LEU A 200 24.10 21.20 0.82
CA LEU A 200 23.05 20.31 0.32
C LEU A 200 21.68 20.82 0.75
N GLU A 201 20.71 20.80 -0.14
CA GLU A 201 19.29 20.96 0.18
C GLU A 201 18.56 19.65 -0.18
N ILE A 202 17.95 19.02 0.82
CA ILE A 202 17.36 17.68 0.72
C ILE A 202 15.88 17.76 1.06
N GLY A 203 15.03 17.43 0.10
CA GLY A 203 13.60 17.22 0.34
C GLY A 203 13.33 15.77 0.75
N LEU A 204 12.73 15.53 1.93
CA LEU A 204 12.26 14.21 2.34
C LEU A 204 10.73 14.18 2.35
N PHE A 205 10.14 13.34 1.52
CA PHE A 205 8.70 13.24 1.28
C PHE A 205 8.18 11.91 1.79
N THR A 206 7.42 11.92 2.88
CA THR A 206 6.92 10.71 3.57
C THR A 206 5.42 10.56 3.38
N ASP A 207 5.00 9.60 2.57
CA ASP A 207 3.58 9.49 2.20
C ASP A 207 2.72 8.79 3.27
N GLY A 208 1.42 9.02 3.19
CA GLY A 208 0.40 8.44 4.07
C GLY A 208 0.17 6.95 3.81
N THR A 209 -0.51 6.27 4.73
CA THR A 209 -0.72 4.81 4.62
C THR A 209 -1.48 4.44 3.36
N LEU A 210 -1.06 3.35 2.72
CA LEU A 210 -1.61 2.91 1.45
C LEU A 210 -1.43 3.93 0.31
N ASN A 211 -0.71 5.04 0.49
CA ASN A 211 -0.35 5.90 -0.63
C ASN A 211 1.02 5.51 -1.17
N ASN A 212 1.05 5.06 -2.41
CA ASN A 212 2.28 4.79 -3.12
C ASN A 212 2.11 5.29 -4.57
N ALA A 213 2.70 6.43 -4.88
CA ALA A 213 2.56 7.06 -6.19
C ALA A 213 3.06 6.18 -7.35
N ASP A 214 4.05 5.31 -7.10
CA ASP A 214 4.54 4.37 -8.11
C ASP A 214 3.53 3.25 -8.36
N ASN A 215 2.88 2.74 -7.31
CA ASN A 215 1.81 1.75 -7.45
C ASN A 215 0.57 2.37 -8.13
N SER A 216 0.19 3.60 -7.77
CA SER A 216 -0.88 4.33 -8.45
C SER A 216 -0.60 4.52 -9.94
N ARG A 217 0.63 4.88 -10.33
CA ARG A 217 1.04 4.98 -11.75
C ARG A 217 1.02 3.62 -12.45
N ALA A 218 1.56 2.59 -11.81
CA ALA A 218 1.54 1.24 -12.36
C ALA A 218 0.11 0.71 -12.54
N MET A 219 -0.85 1.15 -11.72
CA MET A 219 -2.27 0.83 -11.92
C MET A 219 -2.81 1.43 -13.23
N GLU A 220 -2.51 2.70 -13.52
CA GLU A 220 -2.94 3.35 -14.77
C GLU A 220 -2.41 2.60 -16.00
N ASP A 221 -1.12 2.25 -15.99
CA ASP A 221 -0.50 1.47 -17.07
C ASP A 221 -1.18 0.10 -17.22
N ARG A 222 -1.49 -0.59 -16.12
CA ARG A 222 -2.18 -1.90 -16.16
C ARG A 222 -3.64 -1.81 -16.55
N VAL A 223 -4.35 -0.73 -16.21
CA VAL A 223 -5.71 -0.50 -16.71
C VAL A 223 -5.68 -0.36 -18.22
N GLN A 224 -4.73 0.42 -18.76
CA GLN A 224 -4.57 0.53 -20.21
C GLN A 224 -4.22 -0.82 -20.83
N GLU A 225 -3.30 -1.60 -20.28
CA GLU A 225 -2.89 -2.87 -20.89
C GLU A 225 -3.93 -4.00 -20.75
N GLU A 226 -4.60 -4.12 -19.59
CA GLU A 226 -5.40 -5.29 -19.23
C GLU A 226 -6.91 -5.05 -19.31
N CYS A 227 -7.37 -3.80 -19.24
CA CYS A 227 -8.80 -3.50 -19.38
C CYS A 227 -9.21 -3.23 -20.83
N LEU A 228 -8.30 -2.85 -21.73
CA LEU A 228 -8.62 -2.54 -23.13
C LEU A 228 -9.35 -3.70 -23.84
N THR A 229 -8.85 -4.93 -23.76
CA THR A 229 -9.45 -6.07 -24.48
C THR A 229 -10.84 -6.46 -23.94
N PRO A 230 -11.05 -6.63 -22.61
CA PRO A 230 -12.39 -6.90 -22.06
C PRO A 230 -13.42 -5.78 -22.28
N LEU A 231 -12.94 -4.52 -22.38
CA LEU A 231 -13.76 -3.34 -22.72
C LEU A 231 -14.22 -3.37 -24.18
N GLU A 232 -13.29 -3.67 -25.11
CA GLU A 232 -13.58 -3.78 -26.55
C GLU A 232 -14.56 -4.93 -26.86
N ASP A 233 -14.49 -6.01 -26.09
CA ASP A 233 -15.38 -7.17 -26.22
C ASP A 233 -16.74 -6.99 -25.49
N GLY A 234 -16.92 -5.89 -24.73
CA GLY A 234 -18.16 -5.57 -24.02
C GLY A 234 -18.45 -6.48 -22.80
N GLU A 235 -17.45 -7.18 -22.28
CA GLU A 235 -17.61 -8.14 -21.17
C GLU A 235 -17.67 -7.45 -19.80
N ILE A 236 -16.96 -6.33 -19.64
CA ILE A 236 -16.90 -5.52 -18.41
C ILE A 236 -16.70 -4.03 -18.73
N THR A 237 -17.12 -3.14 -17.84
CA THR A 237 -16.82 -1.70 -17.94
C THR A 237 -15.43 -1.38 -17.40
N GLU A 238 -14.88 -0.21 -17.76
CA GLU A 238 -13.57 0.24 -17.28
C GLU A 238 -13.58 0.39 -15.76
N ALA A 239 -14.69 0.90 -15.21
CA ALA A 239 -14.90 1.02 -13.77
C ALA A 239 -14.87 -0.35 -13.07
N GLU A 240 -15.54 -1.36 -13.64
CA GLU A 240 -15.54 -2.73 -13.10
C GLU A 240 -14.16 -3.39 -13.23
N CYS A 241 -13.47 -3.20 -14.35
CA CYS A 241 -12.12 -3.72 -14.54
C CYS A 241 -11.12 -3.10 -13.56
N ARG A 242 -11.14 -1.77 -13.42
CA ARG A 242 -10.30 -1.02 -12.49
C ARG A 242 -10.60 -1.41 -11.03
N TYR A 243 -11.87 -1.60 -10.68
CA TYR A 243 -12.27 -2.10 -9.36
C TYR A 243 -11.70 -3.50 -9.07
N ARG A 244 -11.77 -4.42 -10.04
CA ARG A 244 -11.19 -5.77 -9.91
C ARG A 244 -9.67 -5.74 -9.77
N LEU A 245 -8.98 -4.97 -10.61
CA LEU A 245 -7.53 -4.80 -10.55
C LEU A 245 -7.09 -4.21 -9.20
N ALA A 246 -7.81 -3.20 -8.70
CA ALA A 246 -7.57 -2.60 -7.39
C ALA A 246 -7.73 -3.61 -6.25
N MET A 247 -8.78 -4.44 -6.31
CA MET A 247 -9.00 -5.52 -5.36
C MET A 247 -7.93 -6.62 -5.43
N MET A 248 -7.32 -6.84 -6.60
CA MET A 248 -6.24 -7.82 -6.80
C MET A 248 -4.88 -7.31 -6.34
N LEU A 249 -4.58 -6.02 -6.53
CA LEU A 249 -3.26 -5.44 -6.28
C LEU A 249 -3.10 -4.82 -4.88
N GLY A 250 -4.20 -4.41 -4.26
CA GLY A 250 -4.22 -3.75 -2.95
C GLY A 250 -4.67 -2.29 -3.03
N GLY A 251 -5.03 -1.74 -1.87
CA GLY A 251 -5.53 -0.37 -1.75
C GLY A 251 -4.56 0.69 -2.27
N SER A 252 -3.25 0.42 -2.25
CA SER A 252 -2.25 1.38 -2.76
C SER A 252 -2.24 1.59 -4.26
N TYR A 253 -2.79 0.65 -5.02
CA TYR A 253 -2.99 0.78 -6.46
C TYR A 253 -4.32 1.48 -6.78
N ALA A 254 -5.29 1.45 -5.86
CA ALA A 254 -6.59 2.08 -6.03
C ALA A 254 -6.59 3.59 -5.78
N ASN A 255 -5.63 4.07 -4.98
CA ASN A 255 -5.54 5.46 -4.55
C ASN A 255 -4.94 6.36 -5.64
N ALA A 256 -5.42 7.60 -5.71
CA ALA A 256 -4.75 8.64 -6.50
C ALA A 256 -3.48 9.12 -5.77
N PRO A 257 -2.50 9.73 -6.48
CA PRO A 257 -1.34 10.32 -5.84
C PRO A 257 -1.70 11.37 -4.79
N SER A 258 -1.05 11.29 -3.62
CA SER A 258 -1.23 12.25 -2.53
C SER A 258 -0.60 13.61 -2.84
N ASN A 259 -0.90 14.60 -2.02
CA ASN A 259 -0.26 15.91 -2.11
C ASN A 259 1.23 15.86 -1.77
N VAL A 260 1.70 14.90 -0.97
CA VAL A 260 3.13 14.68 -0.71
C VAL A 260 3.83 14.23 -1.99
N ALA A 261 3.25 13.28 -2.73
CA ALA A 261 3.78 12.83 -4.01
C ALA A 261 3.82 13.96 -5.06
N LYS A 262 2.77 14.79 -5.11
CA LYS A 262 2.71 15.96 -6.00
C LYS A 262 3.77 17.02 -5.63
N LEU A 263 3.99 17.29 -4.35
CA LEU A 263 5.04 18.21 -3.89
C LEU A 263 6.44 17.70 -4.21
N ARG A 264 6.67 16.38 -4.07
CA ARG A 264 7.92 15.73 -4.51
C ARG A 264 8.19 16.01 -5.98
N ASP A 265 7.20 15.79 -6.84
CA ASP A 265 7.34 16.00 -8.29
C ASP A 265 7.64 17.45 -8.67
N MET A 266 7.27 18.39 -7.80
CA MET A 266 7.60 19.81 -7.95
C MET A 266 8.97 20.20 -7.36
N TYR A 267 9.66 19.34 -6.59
CA TYR A 267 10.93 19.69 -5.96
C TYR A 267 12.08 19.70 -6.97
N VAL A 268 12.70 20.86 -7.17
CA VAL A 268 13.68 21.08 -8.25
C VAL A 268 15.07 20.55 -7.85
N GLU A 269 15.46 19.42 -8.45
CA GLU A 269 16.83 18.94 -8.38
C GLU A 269 17.77 19.85 -9.18
N SER A 270 18.95 20.14 -8.64
CA SER A 270 19.94 20.95 -9.35
C SER A 270 21.33 20.80 -8.73
N LYS A 271 22.36 21.04 -9.53
CA LYS A 271 23.75 21.18 -9.09
C LYS A 271 24.27 22.51 -9.61
N LYS A 272 24.61 23.43 -8.71
CA LYS A 272 25.19 24.73 -9.02
C LYS A 272 26.60 24.79 -8.45
N VAL A 273 27.53 25.22 -9.29
CA VAL A 273 28.92 25.48 -8.90
C VAL A 273 29.16 26.97 -9.11
N SER A 274 29.35 27.69 -8.03
CA SER A 274 29.76 29.09 -8.00
C SER A 274 31.14 29.18 -7.34
N ASP A 275 31.86 30.27 -7.59
CA ASP A 275 33.26 30.45 -7.19
C ASP A 275 33.47 30.16 -5.68
N GLY A 276 33.98 28.96 -5.36
CA GLY A 276 34.18 28.49 -3.98
C GLY A 276 33.00 27.78 -3.29
N GLU A 277 31.85 27.57 -3.93
CA GLU A 277 30.66 26.95 -3.33
C GLU A 277 29.97 25.97 -4.29
N ILE A 278 29.72 24.74 -3.82
CA ILE A 278 28.91 23.74 -4.52
C ILE A 278 27.57 23.62 -3.80
N LYS A 279 26.50 24.08 -4.46
CA LYS A 279 25.14 23.92 -3.96
C LYS A 279 24.42 22.84 -4.74
N GLN A 280 24.02 21.77 -4.06
CA GLN A 280 23.32 20.65 -4.67
C GLN A 280 21.96 20.38 -3.99
N ARG A 281 20.96 20.05 -4.82
CA ARG A 281 19.59 19.81 -4.40
C ARG A 281 19.10 18.49 -4.93
N PHE A 282 18.45 17.73 -4.07
CA PHE A 282 17.80 16.49 -4.47
C PHE A 282 16.67 16.13 -3.50
N TRP A 283 15.82 15.19 -3.88
CA TRP A 283 14.75 14.71 -3.02
C TRP A 283 14.80 13.20 -2.81
N VAL A 284 14.16 12.73 -1.75
CA VAL A 284 13.91 11.32 -1.46
C VAL A 284 12.44 11.15 -1.11
N TYR A 285 11.81 10.13 -1.70
CA TYR A 285 10.41 9.80 -1.47
C TYR A 285 10.30 8.46 -0.76
N ALA A 286 9.66 8.49 0.41
CA ALA A 286 9.38 7.30 1.19
C ALA A 286 7.90 6.93 1.02
N PRO A 287 7.60 5.82 0.31
CA PRO A 287 6.22 5.37 0.09
C PRO A 287 5.48 5.10 1.38
N GLY A 288 4.16 5.18 1.32
CA GLY A 288 3.25 5.06 2.44
C GLY A 288 3.41 3.80 3.28
N ILE A 289 3.20 3.96 4.59
CA ILE A 289 3.17 2.85 5.55
C ILE A 289 2.17 1.78 5.09
N GLY A 290 2.54 0.51 5.24
CA GLY A 290 1.76 -0.61 4.72
C GLY A 290 1.92 -0.90 3.23
N THR A 291 2.76 -0.16 2.49
CA THR A 291 3.00 -0.40 1.05
C THR A 291 4.46 -0.76 0.76
N ARG A 292 4.68 -1.35 -0.42
CA ARG A 292 5.99 -1.47 -1.06
C ARG A 292 5.80 -1.31 -2.57
N THR A 293 6.70 -0.58 -3.22
CA THR A 293 6.62 -0.38 -4.67
C THR A 293 6.74 -1.72 -5.39
N GLY A 294 5.75 -2.02 -6.24
CA GLY A 294 5.69 -3.26 -7.02
C GLY A 294 5.34 -4.52 -6.24
N ALA A 295 4.86 -4.42 -4.99
CA ALA A 295 4.44 -5.56 -4.19
C ALA A 295 3.07 -5.32 -3.52
N SER A 296 2.41 -6.40 -3.13
CA SER A 296 1.12 -6.36 -2.43
C SER A 296 1.22 -5.62 -1.09
N ASP A 297 0.14 -4.94 -0.71
CA ASP A 297 0.07 -4.22 0.56
C ASP A 297 0.22 -5.12 1.79
N SER A 298 0.91 -4.59 2.80
CA SER A 298 1.17 -5.26 4.08
C SER A 298 0.05 -4.96 5.07
N LEU A 299 -0.84 -5.94 5.27
CA LEU A 299 -1.95 -5.84 6.22
C LEU A 299 -1.47 -5.55 7.65
N VAL A 300 -0.37 -6.18 8.09
CA VAL A 300 0.21 -5.95 9.44
C VAL A 300 0.71 -4.52 9.60
N GLY A 301 1.41 -3.98 8.58
CA GLY A 301 1.95 -2.63 8.66
C GLY A 301 0.89 -1.54 8.55
N MET A 302 -0.14 -1.78 7.73
CA MET A 302 -1.32 -0.92 7.64
C MET A 302 -2.09 -0.86 8.96
N THR A 303 -2.27 -1.99 9.65
CA THR A 303 -3.07 -2.05 10.88
C THR A 303 -2.33 -1.52 12.10
N THR A 304 -1.02 -1.77 12.21
CA THR A 304 -0.28 -1.44 13.44
C THR A 304 0.54 -0.16 13.36
N GLY A 305 0.81 0.36 12.17
CA GLY A 305 1.80 1.43 11.99
C GLY A 305 3.24 0.98 12.29
N MET A 306 3.45 -0.32 12.56
CA MET A 306 4.71 -0.94 12.96
C MET A 306 5.18 -2.02 11.96
N GLY A 307 6.31 -2.65 12.28
CA GLY A 307 6.92 -3.71 11.48
C GLY A 307 7.68 -3.17 10.28
N GLN A 308 7.96 -4.03 9.31
CA GLN A 308 8.82 -3.71 8.16
C GLN A 308 8.25 -2.65 7.21
N THR A 309 7.07 -2.09 7.46
CA THR A 309 6.51 -0.97 6.69
C THR A 309 5.91 0.10 7.62
N GLY A 310 6.31 0.13 8.90
CA GLY A 310 5.85 1.11 9.89
C GLY A 310 6.64 2.42 9.86
N VAL A 311 6.26 3.38 10.71
CA VAL A 311 6.83 4.74 10.75
C VAL A 311 8.36 4.75 10.86
N VAL A 312 8.93 4.06 11.85
CA VAL A 312 10.39 4.03 12.06
C VAL A 312 11.11 3.45 10.83
N ASN A 313 10.62 2.35 10.28
CA ASN A 313 11.22 1.73 9.09
C ASN A 313 11.09 2.61 7.84
N GLN A 314 10.00 3.39 7.70
CA GLN A 314 9.84 4.34 6.60
C GLN A 314 10.92 5.43 6.67
N VAL A 315 11.17 5.98 7.86
CA VAL A 315 12.22 6.99 8.10
C VAL A 315 13.60 6.41 7.88
N GLU A 316 13.90 5.23 8.45
CA GLU A 316 15.19 4.55 8.28
C GLU A 316 15.52 4.27 6.81
N ARG A 317 14.53 3.85 6.01
CA ARG A 317 14.70 3.68 4.56
C ARG A 317 14.98 5.00 3.85
N GLY A 318 14.23 6.05 4.18
CA GLY A 318 14.46 7.38 3.63
C GLY A 318 15.88 7.88 3.94
N PHE A 319 16.37 7.69 5.16
CA PHE A 319 17.74 8.02 5.54
C PHE A 319 18.79 7.14 4.85
N ALA A 320 18.53 5.85 4.67
CA ALA A 320 19.39 4.95 3.91
C ALA A 320 19.52 5.37 2.44
N GLU A 321 18.42 5.82 1.82
CA GLU A 321 18.40 6.33 0.46
C GLU A 321 19.10 7.68 0.35
N ILE A 322 18.88 8.60 1.30
CA ILE A 322 19.63 9.87 1.38
C ILE A 322 21.13 9.57 1.42
N ALA A 323 21.57 8.71 2.34
CA ALA A 323 22.98 8.37 2.47
C ALA A 323 23.54 7.67 1.22
N GLY A 324 22.74 6.86 0.52
CA GLY A 324 23.12 6.27 -0.76
C GLY A 324 23.29 7.31 -1.86
N ARG A 325 22.37 8.26 -1.97
CA ARG A 325 22.53 9.38 -2.91
C ARG A 325 23.78 10.20 -2.58
N LEU A 326 24.05 10.48 -1.29
CA LEU A 326 25.25 11.20 -0.87
C LEU A 326 26.55 10.47 -1.28
N GLU A 327 26.55 9.14 -1.24
CA GLU A 327 27.67 8.30 -1.68
C GLU A 327 27.87 8.38 -3.21
N GLU A 328 26.78 8.32 -3.98
CA GLU A 328 26.79 8.47 -5.45
C GLU A 328 27.29 9.84 -5.93
N LEU A 329 27.24 10.87 -5.08
CA LEU A 329 27.75 12.19 -5.43
C LEU A 329 29.27 12.25 -5.56
N GLU A 330 29.98 11.15 -5.23
CA GLU A 330 31.44 11.05 -5.25
C GLU A 330 32.08 12.30 -4.63
N LEU A 331 31.56 12.69 -3.45
CA LEU A 331 31.96 13.91 -2.77
C LEU A 331 33.45 13.82 -2.46
N SER A 332 34.26 14.45 -3.31
CA SER A 332 35.71 14.54 -3.14
C SER A 332 36.14 15.27 -1.86
N ARG A 333 35.18 15.85 -1.11
CA ARG A 333 35.38 16.76 0.02
C ARG A 333 34.25 16.65 1.05
N THR A 334 34.48 17.18 2.25
CA THR A 334 33.55 17.18 3.38
C THR A 334 32.32 18.06 3.12
N ILE A 335 31.15 17.61 3.56
CA ILE A 335 29.90 18.39 3.48
C ILE A 335 29.93 19.50 4.55
N THR A 336 29.82 20.76 4.15
CA THR A 336 29.82 21.91 5.07
C THR A 336 28.47 22.05 5.77
N SER A 337 27.37 21.99 5.00
CA SER A 337 26.03 22.09 5.57
C SER A 337 24.97 21.27 4.84
N ILE A 338 23.95 20.84 5.57
CA ILE A 338 22.74 20.20 5.01
C ILE A 338 21.50 20.96 5.49
N THR A 339 20.62 21.30 4.54
CA THR A 339 19.29 21.86 4.79
C THR A 339 18.23 20.85 4.42
N PHE A 340 17.32 20.54 5.34
CA PHE A 340 16.21 19.63 5.14
C PHE A 340 14.88 20.38 4.94
N ASP A 341 14.09 19.91 3.97
CA ASP A 341 12.67 20.22 3.83
C ASP A 341 11.89 18.92 4.00
N LEU A 342 11.07 18.82 5.03
CA LEU A 342 10.34 17.60 5.38
C LEU A 342 8.86 17.77 5.04
N PHE A 343 8.30 16.82 4.29
CA PHE A 343 6.88 16.79 3.98
C PHE A 343 6.28 15.45 4.38
N GLY A 344 5.08 15.46 4.92
CA GLY A 344 4.37 14.22 5.19
C GLY A 344 2.86 14.34 5.32
N PHE A 345 2.17 13.24 5.06
CA PHE A 345 0.71 13.12 5.19
C PHE A 345 0.35 11.97 6.12
N SER A 346 -0.63 12.16 7.01
CA SER A 346 -1.16 11.09 7.86
C SER A 346 -0.07 10.48 8.76
N ARG A 347 0.13 9.16 8.72
CA ARG A 347 1.27 8.49 9.36
C ARG A 347 2.62 8.88 8.74
N GLY A 348 2.66 9.26 7.47
CA GLY A 348 3.82 9.90 6.87
C GLY A 348 4.13 11.25 7.53
N ALA A 349 3.13 12.05 7.94
CA ALA A 349 3.39 13.26 8.71
C ALA A 349 3.99 12.95 10.09
N ALA A 350 3.60 11.83 10.72
CA ALA A 350 4.26 11.32 11.93
C ALA A 350 5.71 10.91 11.64
N SER A 351 5.97 10.27 10.49
CA SER A 351 7.32 9.97 10.00
C SER A 351 8.16 11.23 9.77
N ALA A 352 7.60 12.29 9.18
CA ALA A 352 8.30 13.57 9.01
C ALA A 352 8.68 14.20 10.35
N ARG A 353 7.79 14.16 11.35
CA ARG A 353 8.08 14.63 12.72
C ARG A 353 9.15 13.77 13.39
N HIS A 354 9.09 12.46 13.24
CA HIS A 354 10.09 11.54 13.75
C HIS A 354 11.45 11.72 13.06
N ALA A 355 11.47 11.93 11.74
CA ALA A 355 12.67 12.25 11.00
C ALA A 355 13.31 13.55 11.48
N ALA A 356 12.50 14.59 11.77
CA ALA A 356 12.99 15.84 12.34
C ALA A 356 13.67 15.61 13.71
N HIS A 357 13.08 14.76 14.56
CA HIS A 357 13.66 14.37 15.83
C HIS A 357 15.00 13.64 15.67
N GLU A 358 15.07 12.65 14.77
CA GLU A 358 16.29 11.89 14.50
C GLU A 358 17.40 12.77 13.90
N ILE A 359 17.06 13.68 12.99
CA ILE A 359 18.00 14.66 12.44
C ILE A 359 18.55 15.57 13.55
N SER A 360 17.70 16.00 14.48
CA SER A 360 18.13 16.86 15.59
C SER A 360 19.02 16.14 16.62
N GLN A 361 19.09 14.81 16.59
CA GLN A 361 20.03 14.05 17.43
C GLN A 361 21.47 14.07 16.88
N GLY A 362 21.69 14.61 15.67
CA GLY A 362 23.04 14.72 15.10
C GLY A 362 23.65 13.36 14.75
N GLU A 363 24.95 13.20 15.01
CA GLU A 363 25.73 11.97 14.77
C GLU A 363 25.11 10.72 15.40
N VAL A 364 24.49 10.85 16.58
CA VAL A 364 23.89 9.72 17.28
C VAL A 364 22.47 9.41 16.82
N GLY A 365 21.86 10.25 15.97
CA GLY A 365 20.55 10.01 15.37
C GLY A 365 20.57 8.96 14.26
N ALA A 366 19.41 8.51 13.81
CA ALA A 366 19.31 7.49 12.77
C ALA A 366 20.02 7.88 11.46
N LEU A 367 19.88 9.13 11.02
CA LEU A 367 20.59 9.61 9.84
C LEU A 367 22.11 9.63 10.08
N GLY A 368 22.56 10.13 11.23
CA GLY A 368 23.98 10.20 11.58
C GLY A 368 24.65 8.84 11.58
N ARG A 369 24.01 7.83 12.19
CA ARG A 369 24.48 6.44 12.19
C ARG A 369 24.59 5.84 10.78
N VAL A 370 23.62 6.14 9.92
CA VAL A 370 23.61 5.63 8.53
C VAL A 370 24.67 6.32 7.68
N MET A 371 24.90 7.62 7.87
CA MET A 371 25.99 8.36 7.22
C MET A 371 27.36 7.81 7.65
N ASP A 372 27.57 7.62 8.96
CA ASP A 372 28.82 7.06 9.50
C ASP A 372 29.10 5.65 8.98
N ALA A 373 28.07 4.79 8.91
CA ALA A 373 28.19 3.44 8.34
C ALA A 373 28.62 3.43 6.86
N ARG A 374 28.40 4.52 6.12
CA ARG A 374 28.87 4.72 4.74
C ARG A 374 30.14 5.58 4.64
N GLY A 375 30.79 5.89 5.77
CA GLY A 375 32.00 6.71 5.81
C GLY A 375 31.77 8.21 5.54
N ILE A 376 30.52 8.67 5.62
CA ILE A 376 30.14 10.06 5.38
C ILE A 376 30.12 10.79 6.73
N LYS A 377 31.00 11.78 6.90
CA LYS A 377 31.03 12.58 8.13
C LYS A 377 29.77 13.43 8.28
N TRP A 378 29.31 13.56 9.51
CA TRP A 378 28.26 14.52 9.83
C TRP A 378 28.74 15.96 9.55
N PRO A 379 27.93 16.81 8.90
CA PRO A 379 28.32 18.16 8.53
C PRO A 379 28.34 19.10 9.75
N GLU A 380 29.05 20.21 9.63
CA GLU A 380 29.15 21.22 10.70
C GLU A 380 27.80 21.90 10.99
N GLN A 381 26.98 22.08 9.95
CA GLN A 381 25.69 22.75 10.06
C GLN A 381 24.57 21.89 9.48
N VAL A 382 23.57 21.57 10.30
CA VAL A 382 22.33 20.90 9.86
C VAL A 382 21.14 21.74 10.26
N ASN A 383 20.31 22.08 9.28
CA ASN A 383 19.15 22.94 9.46
C ASN A 383 17.90 22.26 8.91
N ILE A 384 16.78 22.30 9.63
CA ILE A 384 15.47 21.94 9.09
C ILE A 384 14.77 23.25 8.71
N ARG A 385 14.75 23.57 7.41
CA ARG A 385 14.19 24.82 6.89
C ARG A 385 12.66 24.80 6.97
N PHE A 386 12.04 23.70 6.58
CA PHE A 386 10.59 23.61 6.47
C PHE A 386 10.08 22.22 6.88
N VAL A 387 8.98 22.19 7.61
CA VAL A 387 8.21 20.97 7.92
C VAL A 387 6.76 21.18 7.49
N GLY A 388 6.36 20.58 6.36
CA GLY A 388 5.01 20.66 5.79
C GLY A 388 4.20 19.40 6.09
N LEU A 389 3.21 19.51 6.96
CA LEU A 389 2.39 18.40 7.42
C LEU A 389 0.97 18.50 6.88
N PHE A 390 0.45 17.37 6.40
CA PHE A 390 -0.97 17.18 6.11
C PHE A 390 -1.54 16.21 7.15
N ASP A 391 -2.46 16.71 7.97
CA ASP A 391 -3.33 15.95 8.86
C ASP A 391 -2.66 14.78 9.61
N THR A 392 -1.66 15.09 10.45
CA THR A 392 -0.88 14.10 11.22
C THR A 392 -1.76 13.17 12.05
N VAL A 393 -1.70 11.88 11.71
CA VAL A 393 -2.31 10.77 12.47
C VAL A 393 -1.22 9.76 12.73
N ALA A 394 -0.84 9.55 13.99
CA ALA A 394 0.22 8.60 14.33
C ALA A 394 -0.27 7.15 14.29
N ALA A 395 -1.43 6.88 14.91
CA ALA A 395 -2.12 5.59 14.94
C ALA A 395 -1.19 4.38 15.08
N ILE A 396 -0.42 4.38 16.18
CA ILE A 396 0.57 3.37 16.50
C ILE A 396 -0.07 2.31 17.41
N VAL A 397 0.03 1.04 17.02
CA VAL A 397 -0.40 -0.10 17.85
C VAL A 397 0.86 -0.85 18.26
N ASN A 398 1.18 -0.85 19.56
CA ASN A 398 2.35 -1.50 20.12
C ASN A 398 1.96 -2.64 21.09
N PRO A 399 1.71 -3.88 20.60
CA PRO A 399 1.35 -4.98 21.48
C PRO A 399 2.41 -5.31 22.54
N LEU A 400 3.70 -5.03 22.27
CA LEU A 400 4.80 -5.25 23.22
C LEU A 400 4.76 -4.28 24.41
N ALA A 401 4.21 -3.08 24.21
CA ALA A 401 3.94 -2.10 25.26
C ALA A 401 2.53 -2.26 25.88
N LEU A 402 1.83 -3.37 25.58
CA LEU A 402 0.42 -3.60 25.94
C LEU A 402 -0.54 -2.55 25.37
N ASP A 403 -0.15 -1.93 24.25
CA ASP A 403 -0.98 -0.99 23.53
C ASP A 403 -1.61 -1.64 22.29
N LEU A 404 -2.92 -1.83 22.34
CA LEU A 404 -3.71 -2.41 21.25
C LEU A 404 -4.62 -1.38 20.56
N SER A 405 -4.56 -0.09 20.93
CA SER A 405 -5.48 0.93 20.45
C SER A 405 -4.80 1.93 19.51
N PRO A 406 -5.20 2.00 18.22
CA PRO A 406 -4.65 2.98 17.29
C PRO A 406 -5.16 4.40 17.53
N GLY A 407 -6.20 4.59 18.35
CA GLY A 407 -6.81 5.89 18.63
C GLY A 407 -6.26 6.59 19.87
N ASN A 408 -5.22 6.06 20.51
CA ASN A 408 -4.70 6.63 21.75
C ASN A 408 -3.52 7.60 21.49
N GLY A 409 -3.04 8.27 22.54
CA GLY A 409 -1.92 9.21 22.47
C GLY A 409 -0.56 8.59 22.79
N GLN A 410 -0.42 7.27 22.70
CA GLN A 410 0.83 6.53 22.88
C GLN A 410 1.40 6.22 21.50
N ASN A 411 2.62 6.70 21.26
CA ASN A 411 3.23 6.61 19.93
C ASN A 411 4.53 5.82 19.93
N ASP A 412 4.96 5.25 21.07
CA ASP A 412 6.24 4.54 21.17
C ASP A 412 6.37 3.43 20.12
N PRO A 413 7.51 3.34 19.39
CA PRO A 413 8.75 4.11 19.54
C PRO A 413 8.84 5.41 18.70
N VAL A 414 7.74 5.83 18.07
CA VAL A 414 7.67 7.00 17.21
C VAL A 414 7.63 8.28 18.02
N ASN A 415 8.62 9.15 17.80
CA ASN A 415 8.61 10.48 18.38
C ASN A 415 7.89 11.47 17.46
N VAL A 416 6.65 11.83 17.84
CA VAL A 416 5.87 12.86 17.14
C VAL A 416 6.09 14.26 17.72
N CYS A 417 6.88 14.44 18.78
CA CYS A 417 7.12 15.77 19.33
C CYS A 417 8.02 16.58 18.39
N LEU A 418 7.49 17.66 17.81
CA LEU A 418 8.28 18.58 16.99
C LEU A 418 8.75 19.75 17.85
N ARG A 419 10.07 19.84 18.07
CA ARG A 419 10.66 20.88 18.90
C ARG A 419 10.90 22.17 18.09
N PRO A 420 10.38 23.33 18.52
CA PRO A 420 10.48 24.57 17.75
C PRO A 420 11.92 25.06 17.57
N GLU A 421 12.83 24.75 18.48
CA GLU A 421 14.26 25.10 18.37
C GLU A 421 14.98 24.39 17.21
N ASN A 422 14.45 23.26 16.73
CA ASN A 422 15.09 22.43 15.70
C ASN A 422 14.58 22.73 14.29
N VAL A 423 13.57 23.59 14.14
CA VAL A 423 12.85 23.79 12.88
C VAL A 423 12.66 25.29 12.62
N LYS A 424 13.04 25.78 11.44
CA LYS A 424 12.85 27.18 11.07
C LYS A 424 11.37 27.53 10.85
N ARG A 425 10.62 26.67 10.15
CA ARG A 425 9.16 26.83 9.95
C ARG A 425 8.46 25.47 9.93
N ALA A 426 7.35 25.34 10.66
CA ALA A 426 6.45 24.20 10.53
C ALA A 426 5.04 24.67 10.17
N ILE A 427 4.45 24.08 9.12
CA ILE A 427 3.07 24.34 8.68
C ILE A 427 2.31 23.02 8.71
N HIS A 428 1.16 22.99 9.35
CA HIS A 428 0.29 21.81 9.41
C HIS A 428 -1.11 22.17 8.93
N LEU A 429 -1.54 21.57 7.82
CA LEU A 429 -2.92 21.65 7.34
C LEU A 429 -3.73 20.51 7.95
N VAL A 430 -4.82 20.83 8.64
CA VAL A 430 -5.65 19.86 9.38
C VAL A 430 -7.07 19.81 8.82
N ALA A 431 -7.66 18.61 8.83
CA ALA A 431 -9.02 18.37 8.39
C ALA A 431 -10.02 18.76 9.48
N SER A 432 -10.94 19.69 9.18
CA SER A 432 -11.99 20.12 10.12
C SER A 432 -13.14 19.13 10.27
N ASP A 433 -13.41 18.35 9.23
CA ASP A 433 -14.61 17.50 9.15
C ASP A 433 -14.25 16.01 9.37
N GLU A 434 -13.05 15.73 9.89
CA GLU A 434 -12.61 14.37 10.21
C GLU A 434 -13.11 13.95 11.60
N HIS A 435 -13.96 12.94 11.66
CA HIS A 435 -14.61 12.50 12.91
C HIS A 435 -14.36 11.02 13.26
N ARG A 436 -13.54 10.29 12.49
CA ARG A 436 -13.29 8.86 12.76
C ARG A 436 -12.52 8.65 14.05
N GLU A 437 -12.90 7.62 14.79
CA GLU A 437 -12.29 7.23 16.07
C GLU A 437 -10.79 6.92 15.91
N ASN A 438 -10.41 6.26 14.82
CA ASN A 438 -9.03 5.82 14.59
C ASN A 438 -8.13 6.91 13.94
N PHE A 439 -8.66 8.10 13.66
CA PHE A 439 -7.95 9.18 12.96
C PHE A 439 -7.69 10.38 13.88
N CYS A 440 -7.18 10.11 15.08
CA CYS A 440 -6.87 11.15 16.05
C CYS A 440 -5.75 12.08 15.55
N LEU A 441 -5.99 13.39 15.64
CA LEU A 441 -5.05 14.40 15.21
C LEU A 441 -3.89 14.50 16.22
N ASN A 442 -2.66 14.51 15.74
CA ASN A 442 -1.51 14.95 16.53
C ASN A 442 -1.22 16.41 16.16
N SER A 443 -1.64 17.35 17.00
CA SER A 443 -1.53 18.79 16.76
C SER A 443 -0.08 19.27 16.90
N LEU A 444 0.22 20.44 16.30
CA LEU A 444 1.43 21.22 16.60
C LEU A 444 1.30 22.07 17.86
N ARG A 445 0.10 22.19 18.42
CA ARG A 445 -0.16 22.96 19.66
C ARG A 445 0.38 22.23 20.87
N ASN A 446 0.98 22.99 21.76
CA ASN A 446 1.44 22.50 23.06
C ASN A 446 0.24 22.08 23.94
N PRO A 447 0.48 21.34 25.04
CA PRO A 447 -0.59 20.93 25.96
C PRO A 447 -1.41 22.09 26.56
N ASP A 448 -0.86 23.29 26.63
CA ASP A 448 -1.54 24.51 27.07
C ASP A 448 -2.34 25.21 25.95
N GLY A 449 -2.38 24.63 24.74
CA GLY A 449 -3.04 25.16 23.55
C GLY A 449 -2.22 26.22 22.78
N SER A 450 -1.07 26.62 23.31
CA SER A 450 -0.18 27.59 22.65
C SER A 450 0.46 26.99 21.40
N LEU A 451 0.81 27.85 20.44
CA LEU A 451 1.52 27.47 19.23
C LEU A 451 2.83 28.27 19.16
N PRO A 452 4.00 27.62 18.99
CA PRO A 452 5.27 28.32 18.80
C PRO A 452 5.23 29.31 17.63
N ALA A 453 5.98 30.41 17.71
CA ALA A 453 5.93 31.49 16.71
C ALA A 453 6.33 31.04 15.30
N ASN A 454 7.24 30.08 15.21
CA ASN A 454 7.67 29.44 13.97
C ASN A 454 6.73 28.34 13.47
N PHE A 455 5.68 27.99 14.22
CA PHE A 455 4.70 26.98 13.83
C PHE A 455 3.39 27.64 13.39
N ARG A 456 2.68 26.98 12.48
CA ARG A 456 1.34 27.38 12.04
C ARG A 456 0.50 26.13 11.79
N GLU A 457 -0.70 26.11 12.34
CA GLU A 457 -1.69 25.04 12.13
C GLU A 457 -2.94 25.67 11.53
N ILE A 458 -3.36 25.23 10.35
CA ILE A 458 -4.46 25.80 9.57
C ILE A 458 -5.53 24.72 9.38
N SER A 459 -6.74 24.99 9.84
CA SER A 459 -7.89 24.10 9.67
C SER A 459 -8.59 24.39 8.35
N LEU A 460 -8.71 23.39 7.49
CA LEU A 460 -9.39 23.47 6.21
C LEU A 460 -10.65 22.58 6.21
N PRO A 461 -11.73 22.99 5.51
CA PRO A 461 -12.88 22.12 5.27
C PRO A 461 -12.47 20.79 4.63
N GLY A 462 -13.19 19.71 4.93
CA GLY A 462 -12.95 18.38 4.41
C GLY A 462 -12.39 17.38 5.42
N VAL A 463 -12.32 16.12 4.99
CA VAL A 463 -11.81 15.00 5.78
C VAL A 463 -10.33 14.74 5.50
N HIS A 464 -9.72 13.77 6.20
CA HIS A 464 -8.29 13.43 6.13
C HIS A 464 -7.67 13.47 4.72
N SER A 465 -8.22 12.72 3.76
CA SER A 465 -7.69 12.64 2.39
C SER A 465 -8.19 13.75 1.47
N ASP A 466 -9.19 14.55 1.89
CA ASP A 466 -9.52 15.82 1.22
C ASP A 466 -8.42 16.86 1.46
N ILE A 467 -7.64 16.72 2.55
CA ILE A 467 -6.50 17.59 2.85
C ILE A 467 -5.19 16.99 2.31
N GLY A 468 -4.94 15.71 2.57
CA GLY A 468 -3.71 15.04 2.16
C GLY A 468 -3.67 14.56 0.71
N GLY A 469 -4.82 14.46 0.04
CA GLY A 469 -4.96 13.75 -1.24
C GLY A 469 -5.08 12.23 -1.05
N GLY A 470 -5.33 11.52 -2.15
CA GLY A 470 -5.53 10.07 -2.16
C GLY A 470 -6.84 9.63 -2.80
N TYR A 471 -7.87 10.49 -2.77
CA TYR A 471 -9.12 10.23 -3.47
C TYR A 471 -8.98 10.40 -4.99
N GLY A 472 -9.61 9.50 -5.73
CA GLY A 472 -9.71 9.58 -7.19
C GLY A 472 -10.58 10.76 -7.64
N GLU A 473 -10.53 11.07 -8.94
CA GLU A 473 -11.32 12.17 -9.52
C GLU A 473 -12.84 11.91 -9.45
N SER A 474 -13.24 10.65 -9.24
CA SER A 474 -14.64 10.26 -9.10
C SER A 474 -14.74 9.02 -8.20
N VAL A 475 -15.40 9.19 -7.05
CA VAL A 475 -15.60 8.18 -6.00
C VAL A 475 -17.08 8.02 -5.73
N ARG A 476 -17.59 6.78 -5.83
CA ARG A 476 -18.93 6.46 -5.38
C ARG A 476 -18.90 6.18 -3.89
N GLU A 477 -19.58 7.02 -3.12
CA GLU A 477 -19.82 6.79 -1.71
C GLU A 477 -21.12 6.02 -1.52
N ASP A 478 -21.05 4.95 -0.73
CA ASP A 478 -22.19 4.15 -0.30
C ASP A 478 -21.96 3.80 1.17
N VAL A 479 -22.42 4.69 2.05
CA VAL A 479 -22.01 4.71 3.46
C VAL A 479 -23.21 4.59 4.40
N LEU A 480 -23.06 3.78 5.44
CA LEU A 480 -23.97 3.68 6.56
C LEU A 480 -23.62 4.78 7.58
N ILE A 481 -24.46 5.80 7.67
CA ILE A 481 -24.28 6.92 8.61
C ILE A 481 -24.53 6.47 10.05
N THR A 482 -25.43 5.51 10.24
CA THR A 482 -25.73 4.93 11.54
C THR A 482 -25.38 3.43 11.57
N PRO A 483 -25.15 2.85 12.76
CA PRO A 483 -25.05 1.41 12.89
C PRO A 483 -26.29 0.72 12.31
N ALA A 484 -26.08 -0.46 11.72
CA ALA A 484 -27.18 -1.32 11.30
C ALA A 484 -27.81 -2.01 12.51
N GLU A 485 -29.06 -1.67 12.80
CA GLU A 485 -29.78 -2.16 13.98
C GLU A 485 -30.92 -3.08 13.60
N ARG A 486 -31.09 -4.15 14.38
CA ARG A 486 -32.11 -5.18 14.13
C ARG A 486 -33.36 -4.90 14.94
N VAL A 487 -34.49 -4.81 14.25
CA VAL A 487 -35.81 -4.63 14.84
C VAL A 487 -36.71 -5.83 14.54
N SER A 488 -37.50 -6.24 15.54
CA SER A 488 -38.54 -7.25 15.38
C SER A 488 -39.81 -6.58 14.92
N ILE A 489 -40.39 -7.05 13.82
CA ILE A 489 -41.64 -6.55 13.25
C ILE A 489 -42.61 -7.73 13.07
N THR A 490 -43.90 -7.51 13.25
CA THR A 490 -44.87 -8.55 12.90
C THR A 490 -44.98 -8.68 11.37
N TRP A 491 -45.69 -9.70 10.88
CA TRP A 491 -45.88 -9.90 9.44
C TRP A 491 -46.64 -8.76 8.75
N PHE A 492 -47.41 -7.99 9.51
CA PHE A 492 -48.28 -6.93 8.99
C PHE A 492 -47.78 -5.51 9.29
N ASP A 493 -46.79 -5.37 10.19
CA ASP A 493 -46.23 -4.07 10.54
C ASP A 493 -45.25 -3.61 9.46
N GLN A 494 -45.26 -2.30 9.22
CA GLN A 494 -44.31 -1.63 8.36
C GLN A 494 -43.09 -1.15 9.19
N PRO A 495 -41.85 -1.30 8.70
CA PRO A 495 -40.65 -0.77 9.35
C PRO A 495 -40.77 0.69 9.79
N GLU A 496 -41.47 1.50 8.99
CA GLU A 496 -41.76 2.92 9.17
C GLU A 496 -42.51 3.23 10.47
N GLN A 497 -43.22 2.25 11.03
CA GLN A 497 -44.01 2.39 12.25
C GLN A 497 -43.18 2.09 13.52
N THR A 498 -41.95 1.63 13.38
CA THR A 498 -41.08 1.30 14.52
C THR A 498 -40.49 2.56 15.15
N THR A 499 -40.26 2.54 16.47
CA THR A 499 -39.55 3.62 17.19
C THR A 499 -38.17 3.86 16.59
N LYS A 500 -37.49 2.80 16.15
CA LYS A 500 -36.17 2.91 15.52
C LYS A 500 -36.21 3.69 14.22
N TRP A 501 -37.22 3.49 13.39
CA TRP A 501 -37.38 4.29 12.18
C TRP A 501 -37.54 5.77 12.50
N GLN A 502 -38.32 6.12 13.51
CA GLN A 502 -38.50 7.51 13.94
C GLN A 502 -37.19 8.13 14.43
N GLU A 503 -36.37 7.39 15.19
CA GLU A 503 -35.03 7.83 15.58
C GLU A 503 -34.14 8.09 14.36
N LEU A 504 -34.11 7.17 13.40
CA LEU A 504 -33.33 7.32 12.18
C LEU A 504 -33.83 8.48 11.31
N ASP A 505 -35.14 8.74 11.29
CA ASP A 505 -35.72 9.87 10.55
C ASP A 505 -35.34 11.24 11.16
N ILE A 506 -35.17 11.30 12.48
CA ILE A 506 -34.64 12.50 13.15
C ILE A 506 -33.19 12.76 12.70
N VAL A 507 -32.35 11.72 12.72
CA VAL A 507 -30.96 11.82 12.26
C VAL A 507 -30.91 12.16 10.76
N ARG A 508 -31.76 11.56 9.94
CA ARG A 508 -31.88 11.87 8.51
C ARG A 508 -32.13 13.37 8.29
N LYS A 509 -33.13 13.94 8.96
CA LYS A 509 -33.46 15.37 8.86
C LYS A 509 -32.31 16.28 9.30
N GLN A 510 -31.52 15.85 10.30
CA GLN A 510 -30.33 16.58 10.71
C GLN A 510 -29.27 16.59 9.59
N ILE A 511 -28.96 15.44 9.00
CA ILE A 511 -27.99 15.33 7.90
C ILE A 511 -28.49 16.09 6.65
N GLU A 512 -29.79 16.07 6.36
CA GLU A 512 -30.39 16.88 5.28
C GLU A 512 -30.21 18.38 5.55
N ALA A 513 -30.38 18.82 6.80
CA ALA A 513 -30.17 20.22 7.19
C ALA A 513 -28.69 20.65 7.08
N GLU A 514 -27.76 19.70 7.24
CA GLU A 514 -26.33 19.92 7.02
C GLU A 514 -25.94 20.00 5.53
N LYS A 515 -26.86 19.78 4.58
CA LYS A 515 -26.63 19.94 3.13
C LYS A 515 -25.55 19.01 2.57
N TRP A 516 -25.48 17.76 3.04
CA TRP A 516 -24.59 16.73 2.48
C TRP A 516 -25.00 16.26 1.07
N ILE A 517 -26.29 16.37 0.75
CA ILE A 517 -26.88 16.15 -0.57
C ILE A 517 -27.71 17.37 -0.93
N GLY A 518 -27.73 17.74 -2.22
CA GLY A 518 -28.49 18.88 -2.71
C GLY A 518 -28.26 19.18 -4.18
N GLU A 519 -28.44 20.44 -4.57
CA GLU A 519 -28.38 20.91 -5.97
C GLU A 519 -27.02 20.73 -6.66
N TYR A 520 -25.93 20.64 -5.89
CA TYR A 520 -24.58 20.46 -6.41
C TYR A 520 -24.16 18.99 -6.47
N SER A 521 -24.97 18.06 -5.92
CA SER A 521 -24.69 16.64 -5.95
C SER A 521 -24.60 16.12 -7.39
N LEU A 522 -23.65 15.23 -7.62
CA LEU A 522 -23.42 14.65 -8.94
C LEU A 522 -24.38 13.46 -9.17
N PRO A 523 -24.81 13.22 -10.42
CA PRO A 523 -25.56 12.03 -10.76
C PRO A 523 -24.72 10.77 -10.49
N MET A 524 -25.38 9.71 -10.04
CA MET A 524 -24.77 8.40 -9.84
C MET A 524 -25.09 7.47 -11.00
N THR A 525 -24.10 6.74 -11.50
CA THR A 525 -24.32 5.67 -12.47
C THR A 525 -24.77 4.39 -11.76
N VAL A 526 -25.94 3.87 -12.10
CA VAL A 526 -26.45 2.57 -11.64
C VAL A 526 -26.35 1.56 -12.78
N ILE A 527 -25.70 0.43 -12.50
CA ILE A 527 -25.63 -0.70 -13.42
C ILE A 527 -26.79 -1.64 -13.06
N GLU A 528 -27.87 -1.62 -13.85
CA GLU A 528 -28.91 -2.65 -13.76
C GLU A 528 -28.52 -3.86 -14.63
N GLN A 529 -28.28 -5.00 -13.99
CA GLN A 529 -28.13 -6.27 -14.71
C GLN A 529 -29.52 -6.81 -15.08
N SER A 530 -29.92 -6.55 -16.33
CA SER A 530 -31.16 -7.08 -16.90
C SER A 530 -30.99 -8.54 -17.34
N HIS A 531 -31.41 -9.53 -16.55
CA HIS A 531 -31.63 -10.87 -17.12
C HIS A 531 -32.87 -10.82 -18.03
N PRO A 532 -32.82 -11.23 -19.32
CA PRO A 532 -31.99 -12.30 -19.89
C PRO A 532 -31.00 -11.86 -21.00
N THR A 533 -30.72 -10.57 -21.18
CA THR A 533 -29.82 -10.07 -22.25
C THR A 533 -28.68 -9.25 -21.62
N PRO A 534 -27.41 -9.43 -22.02
CA PRO A 534 -26.27 -8.68 -21.48
C PRO A 534 -26.22 -7.25 -22.03
N SER A 535 -27.34 -6.53 -22.02
CA SER A 535 -27.34 -5.08 -22.19
C SER A 535 -27.15 -4.46 -20.81
N ILE A 536 -25.93 -4.01 -20.52
CA ILE A 536 -25.68 -3.10 -19.40
C ILE A 536 -26.31 -1.77 -19.80
N GLN A 537 -27.41 -1.40 -19.14
CA GLN A 537 -27.98 -0.07 -19.28
C GLN A 537 -27.53 0.76 -18.09
N GLU A 538 -26.67 1.73 -18.36
CA GLU A 538 -26.28 2.74 -17.38
C GLU A 538 -27.47 3.66 -17.14
N LEU A 539 -28.10 3.55 -15.97
CA LEU A 539 -29.17 4.42 -15.56
C LEU A 539 -28.59 5.49 -14.63
N GLU A 540 -28.82 6.77 -14.95
CA GLU A 540 -28.49 7.86 -14.02
C GLU A 540 -29.50 7.85 -12.87
N SER A 541 -28.99 7.86 -11.63
CA SER A 541 -29.79 8.01 -10.41
C SER A 541 -29.31 9.21 -9.60
N GLU A 542 -30.21 9.80 -8.82
CA GLU A 542 -29.88 10.92 -7.96
C GLU A 542 -29.19 10.46 -6.67
N ALA A 543 -28.35 11.32 -6.10
CA ALA A 543 -27.79 11.10 -4.77
C ALA A 543 -28.94 10.92 -3.75
N SER A 544 -28.78 9.96 -2.84
CA SER A 544 -29.84 9.51 -1.94
C SER A 544 -29.38 9.46 -0.48
N LEU A 545 -30.32 9.77 0.41
CA LEU A 545 -30.18 9.69 1.85
C LEU A 545 -31.44 9.08 2.43
N ASP A 546 -31.41 7.76 2.63
CA ASP A 546 -32.60 6.98 2.95
C ASP A 546 -32.36 6.03 4.11
N ILE A 547 -33.44 5.67 4.79
CA ILE A 547 -33.41 4.59 5.78
C ILE A 547 -33.44 3.26 5.02
N HIS A 548 -32.27 2.64 4.91
CA HIS A 548 -32.11 1.34 4.28
C HIS A 548 -32.74 0.25 5.16
N THR A 549 -33.57 -0.58 4.54
CA THR A 549 -34.25 -1.70 5.19
C THR A 549 -33.88 -3.02 4.53
N ASN A 550 -33.34 -3.95 5.32
CA ASN A 550 -33.08 -5.31 4.87
C ASN A 550 -33.89 -6.32 5.69
N PHE A 551 -34.78 -7.07 5.04
CA PHE A 551 -35.61 -8.07 5.70
C PHE A 551 -34.87 -9.40 5.84
N ILE A 552 -34.65 -9.83 7.07
CA ILE A 552 -34.05 -11.13 7.39
C ILE A 552 -35.18 -12.15 7.58
N THR A 553 -35.27 -13.12 6.68
CA THR A 553 -36.25 -14.21 6.76
C THR A 553 -35.86 -15.19 7.88
N GLN A 554 -36.66 -15.25 8.95
CA GLN A 554 -36.52 -16.29 9.97
C GLN A 554 -37.18 -17.59 9.51
N ARG A 555 -36.56 -18.74 9.83
CA ARG A 555 -37.01 -20.09 9.43
C ARG A 555 -38.25 -20.61 10.18
N THR A 556 -38.80 -19.86 11.13
CA THR A 556 -39.94 -20.28 11.97
C THR A 556 -41.19 -19.48 11.64
N PRO A 557 -42.32 -20.12 11.28
CA PRO A 557 -43.54 -19.42 10.83
C PRO A 557 -44.21 -18.52 11.88
N HIS A 558 -43.87 -18.65 13.16
CA HIS A 558 -44.62 -18.07 14.28
C HIS A 558 -43.91 -16.90 15.00
N SER A 559 -42.74 -16.44 14.54
CA SER A 559 -41.92 -15.44 15.26
C SER A 559 -41.83 -14.05 14.62
N GLY A 560 -42.63 -13.75 13.59
CA GLY A 560 -42.60 -12.46 12.88
C GLY A 560 -41.48 -12.36 11.83
N ARG A 561 -41.18 -11.13 11.38
CA ARG A 561 -40.05 -10.81 10.49
C ARG A 561 -39.02 -9.99 11.29
N MET A 562 -37.75 -10.11 10.92
CA MET A 562 -36.73 -9.18 11.41
C MET A 562 -36.38 -8.23 10.27
N ALA A 563 -36.28 -6.94 10.58
CA ALA A 563 -35.71 -5.95 9.67
C ALA A 563 -34.40 -5.43 10.27
N GLU A 564 -33.40 -5.24 9.43
CA GLU A 564 -32.20 -4.48 9.74
C GLU A 564 -32.37 -3.08 9.15
N LEU A 565 -32.30 -2.05 10.00
CA LEU A 565 -32.49 -0.66 9.66
C LEU A 565 -31.19 0.12 9.86
N ALA A 566 -30.84 0.97 8.89
CA ALA A 566 -29.71 1.89 8.97
C ALA A 566 -29.96 3.12 8.10
N LEU A 567 -29.48 4.29 8.52
CA LEU A 567 -29.42 5.45 7.65
C LEU A 567 -28.25 5.27 6.66
N ARG A 568 -28.54 5.36 5.36
CA ARG A 568 -27.58 5.15 4.28
C ARG A 568 -27.52 6.38 3.38
N MET A 569 -26.32 6.79 3.03
CA MET A 569 -26.06 7.81 2.02
C MET A 569 -25.37 7.16 0.82
N ALA A 570 -25.92 7.39 -0.37
CA ALA A 570 -25.27 7.03 -1.62
C ALA A 570 -25.14 8.26 -2.53
N ARG A 571 -23.93 8.59 -2.94
CA ARG A 571 -23.64 9.77 -3.79
C ARG A 571 -22.34 9.60 -4.57
N GLN A 572 -22.14 10.47 -5.56
CA GLN A 572 -20.90 10.57 -6.32
C GLN A 572 -20.11 11.81 -5.87
N VAL A 573 -18.83 11.63 -5.53
CA VAL A 573 -17.94 12.66 -4.96
C VAL A 573 -16.62 12.74 -5.74
N ARG A 574 -15.99 13.91 -5.74
CA ARG A 574 -14.78 14.24 -6.50
C ARG A 574 -13.59 14.52 -5.58
N GLY A 575 -12.41 13.97 -5.88
CA GLY A 575 -11.19 14.10 -5.06
C GLY A 575 -10.36 15.38 -5.26
N GLU A 576 -10.72 16.23 -6.22
CA GLU A 576 -9.90 17.38 -6.65
C GLU A 576 -9.80 18.50 -5.63
N TYR A 577 -10.64 18.55 -4.60
CA TYR A 577 -10.56 19.57 -3.54
C TYR A 577 -9.22 19.56 -2.81
N SER A 578 -8.57 18.40 -2.68
CA SER A 578 -7.22 18.27 -2.14
C SER A 578 -6.17 19.13 -2.85
N ARG A 579 -6.42 19.55 -4.09
CA ARG A 579 -5.53 20.45 -4.85
C ARG A 579 -5.50 21.87 -4.27
N ILE A 580 -6.50 22.28 -3.48
CA ILE A 580 -6.48 23.55 -2.74
C ILE A 580 -5.47 23.46 -1.59
N ALA A 581 -5.53 22.41 -0.78
CA ALA A 581 -4.55 22.17 0.29
C ALA A 581 -3.12 22.07 -0.25
N LEU A 582 -2.94 21.45 -1.43
CA LEU A 582 -1.66 21.43 -2.15
C LEU A 582 -1.15 22.83 -2.46
N ARG A 583 -2.00 23.71 -3.03
CA ARG A 583 -1.65 25.09 -3.38
C ARG A 583 -1.30 25.92 -2.15
N VAL A 584 -2.06 25.78 -1.07
CA VAL A 584 -1.78 26.43 0.22
C VAL A 584 -0.40 26.01 0.73
N MET A 585 -0.12 24.70 0.82
CA MET A 585 1.16 24.21 1.32
C MET A 585 2.32 24.65 0.41
N HIS A 586 2.13 24.57 -0.91
CA HIS A 586 3.12 24.99 -1.91
C HIS A 586 3.49 26.47 -1.73
N GLU A 587 2.49 27.35 -1.67
CA GLU A 587 2.69 28.80 -1.51
C GLU A 587 3.44 29.10 -0.20
N LEU A 588 3.03 28.50 0.91
CA LEU A 588 3.67 28.68 2.21
C LEU A 588 5.11 28.13 2.24
N ALA A 589 5.38 27.00 1.58
CA ALA A 589 6.72 26.43 1.49
C ALA A 589 7.65 27.27 0.62
N VAL A 590 7.19 27.73 -0.55
CA VAL A 590 7.97 28.60 -1.45
C VAL A 590 8.33 29.91 -0.76
N ASN A 591 7.42 30.50 0.02
CA ASN A 591 7.67 31.71 0.80
C ASN A 591 8.80 31.55 1.84
N GLU A 592 9.05 30.32 2.31
CA GLU A 592 10.13 30.00 3.24
C GLU A 592 11.44 29.59 2.54
N GLY A 593 11.44 29.58 1.21
CA GLY A 593 12.60 29.29 0.36
C GLY A 593 12.74 27.83 -0.07
N VAL A 594 11.69 27.01 0.08
CA VAL A 594 11.69 25.62 -0.43
C VAL A 594 11.70 25.65 -1.97
N PRO A 595 12.59 24.89 -2.65
CA PRO A 595 12.79 24.95 -4.11
C PRO A 595 11.72 24.15 -4.88
N LEU A 596 10.45 24.53 -4.75
CA LEU A 596 9.35 23.95 -5.52
C LEU A 596 9.12 24.73 -6.83
N ALA A 597 8.95 24.01 -7.93
CA ALA A 597 8.54 24.56 -9.23
C ALA A 597 7.12 25.15 -9.15
N SER A 598 6.81 26.09 -10.03
CA SER A 598 5.45 26.64 -10.13
C SER A 598 4.44 25.58 -10.57
N ILE A 599 3.24 25.62 -10.01
CA ILE A 599 2.13 24.72 -10.39
C ILE A 599 1.69 25.02 -11.83
N ASP A 600 1.83 24.05 -12.74
CA ASP A 600 1.36 24.18 -14.13
C ASP A 600 -0.17 24.03 -14.19
N PRO A 601 -0.92 25.05 -14.63
CA PRO A 601 -2.37 24.98 -14.73
C PRO A 601 -2.88 24.00 -15.81
N ARG A 602 -1.99 23.49 -16.68
CA ARG A 602 -2.32 22.53 -17.74
C ARG A 602 -2.20 21.08 -17.27
N ASP A 603 -1.47 20.82 -16.20
CA ASP A 603 -1.33 19.48 -15.64
C ASP A 603 -2.65 19.02 -15.00
N GLY A 604 -3.23 17.95 -15.54
CA GLY A 604 -4.49 17.39 -15.05
C GLY A 604 -4.48 17.03 -13.56
N ALA A 605 -3.33 16.57 -13.03
CA ALA A 605 -3.18 16.18 -11.63
C ALA A 605 -3.15 17.38 -10.67
N LEU A 606 -2.84 18.58 -11.18
CA LEU A 606 -2.66 19.82 -10.39
C LEU A 606 -3.71 20.91 -10.70
N ARG A 607 -4.40 20.78 -11.82
CA ARG A 607 -5.41 21.74 -12.28
C ARG A 607 -6.64 21.73 -11.38
N LEU A 608 -7.13 22.91 -11.00
CA LEU A 608 -8.41 23.02 -10.30
C LEU A 608 -9.58 22.98 -11.29
N PRO A 609 -10.64 22.21 -11.00
CA PRO A 609 -11.96 22.41 -11.59
C PRO A 609 -12.42 23.87 -11.50
N LYS A 610 -13.17 24.33 -12.50
CA LYS A 610 -13.60 25.73 -12.60
C LYS A 610 -14.39 26.21 -11.39
N ASP A 611 -15.24 25.34 -10.85
CA ASP A 611 -16.06 25.60 -9.67
C ASP A 611 -15.25 25.70 -8.38
N LEU A 612 -14.03 25.14 -8.33
CA LEU A 612 -13.12 25.27 -7.19
C LEU A 612 -12.26 26.55 -7.21
N ASN A 613 -12.22 27.31 -8.31
CA ASN A 613 -11.36 28.51 -8.38
C ASN A 613 -11.79 29.59 -7.37
N LEU A 614 -13.10 29.83 -7.22
CA LEU A 614 -13.62 30.82 -6.26
C LEU A 614 -13.31 30.39 -4.82
N ILE A 615 -13.48 29.10 -4.53
CA ILE A 615 -13.20 28.51 -3.21
C ILE A 615 -11.70 28.60 -2.88
N ASP A 616 -10.84 28.32 -3.86
CA ASP A 616 -9.39 28.47 -3.72
C ASP A 616 -9.00 29.93 -3.40
N GLU A 617 -9.57 30.90 -4.11
CA GLU A 617 -9.36 32.32 -3.85
C GLU A 617 -9.87 32.74 -2.47
N GLU A 618 -11.07 32.31 -2.07
CA GLU A 618 -11.68 32.62 -0.78
C GLU A 618 -10.83 32.09 0.38
N LEU A 619 -10.36 30.84 0.30
CA LEU A 619 -9.54 30.23 1.34
C LEU A 619 -8.12 30.82 1.37
N ARG A 620 -7.44 30.89 0.22
CA ARG A 620 -6.04 31.38 0.16
C ARG A 620 -5.91 32.85 0.53
N SER A 621 -6.86 33.71 0.14
CA SER A 621 -6.83 35.12 0.54
C SER A 621 -6.89 35.31 2.05
N GLN A 622 -7.75 34.56 2.75
CA GLN A 622 -7.85 34.57 4.21
C GLN A 622 -6.59 34.01 4.88
N ILE A 623 -6.04 32.91 4.34
CA ILE A 623 -4.80 32.31 4.86
C ILE A 623 -3.63 33.27 4.69
N ASN A 624 -3.52 33.94 3.57
CA ASN A 624 -2.47 34.93 3.31
C ASN A 624 -2.63 36.18 4.19
N ALA A 625 -3.86 36.52 4.58
CA ALA A 625 -4.16 37.54 5.59
C ALA A 625 -3.87 37.08 7.04
N GLY A 626 -3.44 35.83 7.25
CA GLY A 626 -3.06 35.30 8.55
C GLY A 626 -4.13 34.45 9.26
N SER A 627 -5.29 34.20 8.63
CA SER A 627 -6.30 33.31 9.21
C SER A 627 -5.79 31.87 9.29
N ASN A 628 -6.04 31.22 10.43
CA ASN A 628 -5.78 29.80 10.64
C ASN A 628 -7.06 28.95 10.56
N ASN A 629 -8.22 29.61 10.47
CA ASN A 629 -9.52 28.96 10.33
C ASN A 629 -10.31 29.72 9.24
N PRO A 630 -9.87 29.66 7.98
CA PRO A 630 -10.58 30.31 6.88
C PRO A 630 -12.01 29.75 6.78
N SER A 631 -12.98 30.61 6.52
CA SER A 631 -14.38 30.25 6.36
C SER A 631 -14.81 30.33 4.90
N LEU A 632 -15.78 29.50 4.51
CA LEU A 632 -16.45 29.59 3.21
C LEU A 632 -17.80 30.30 3.33
N THR A 633 -18.16 31.05 2.30
CA THR A 633 -19.52 31.50 2.06
C THR A 633 -20.50 30.32 2.05
N PRO A 634 -21.78 30.50 2.43
CA PRO A 634 -22.75 29.41 2.47
C PRO A 634 -22.87 28.65 1.15
N GLU A 635 -22.87 29.35 0.01
CA GLU A 635 -22.93 28.76 -1.33
C GLU A 635 -21.69 27.91 -1.64
N SER A 636 -20.49 28.47 -1.44
CA SER A 636 -19.23 27.73 -1.62
C SER A 636 -19.11 26.52 -0.71
N ARG A 637 -19.57 26.64 0.55
CA ARG A 637 -19.60 25.55 1.53
C ARG A 637 -20.51 24.42 1.07
N ASP A 638 -21.73 24.75 0.64
CA ASP A 638 -22.70 23.76 0.19
C ASP A 638 -22.20 23.07 -1.10
N LEU A 639 -21.55 23.81 -2.01
CA LEU A 639 -20.91 23.24 -3.20
C LEU A 639 -19.80 22.24 -2.85
N VAL A 640 -18.83 22.62 -2.00
CA VAL A 640 -17.75 21.69 -1.64
C VAL A 640 -18.28 20.48 -0.88
N ARG A 641 -19.25 20.67 0.02
CA ARG A 641 -19.80 19.58 0.83
C ARG A 641 -20.52 18.53 -0.01
N GLN A 642 -21.29 18.96 -1.01
CA GLN A 642 -22.10 18.07 -1.83
C GLN A 642 -21.30 17.39 -2.95
N ARG A 643 -20.23 18.02 -3.44
CA ARG A 643 -19.50 17.57 -4.63
C ARG A 643 -18.10 17.05 -4.35
N TYR A 644 -17.42 17.54 -3.31
CA TYR A 644 -15.98 17.32 -3.15
C TYR A 644 -15.55 16.78 -1.78
N ILE A 645 -16.25 17.12 -0.69
CA ILE A 645 -15.91 16.64 0.65
C ILE A 645 -16.49 15.24 0.85
N HIS A 646 -15.63 14.30 1.23
CA HIS A 646 -16.00 12.90 1.43
C HIS A 646 -16.62 12.66 2.82
N TYR A 647 -17.48 11.65 2.94
CA TYR A 647 -18.09 11.24 4.20
C TYR A 647 -17.28 10.11 4.83
N SER A 648 -16.17 10.47 5.47
CA SER A 648 -15.19 9.48 5.95
C SER A 648 -15.63 8.68 7.18
N ALA A 649 -16.48 9.25 8.04
CA ALA A 649 -16.88 8.63 9.29
C ALA A 649 -18.20 7.86 9.12
N HIS A 650 -18.13 6.53 8.99
CA HIS A 650 -19.28 5.68 8.70
C HIS A 650 -19.16 4.28 9.29
N TYR A 651 -20.29 3.57 9.37
CA TYR A 651 -20.43 2.27 10.02
C TYR A 651 -20.37 1.08 9.04
N ASN A 652 -19.77 1.26 7.86
CA ASN A 652 -19.62 0.13 6.95
C ASN A 652 -18.71 -0.93 7.57
N SER A 653 -19.06 -2.19 7.34
CA SER A 653 -18.16 -3.31 7.61
C SER A 653 -17.00 -3.30 6.61
N ILE A 654 -15.90 -3.94 7.00
CA ILE A 654 -14.86 -4.31 6.04
C ILE A 654 -15.42 -5.41 5.15
N ASP A 655 -15.51 -5.11 3.87
CA ASP A 655 -15.81 -6.07 2.83
C ASP A 655 -14.50 -6.75 2.39
N PHE A 656 -14.49 -8.07 2.34
CA PHE A 656 -13.38 -8.90 1.86
C PHE A 656 -13.96 -10.01 1.02
N THR A 657 -13.21 -10.41 0.00
CA THR A 657 -13.67 -11.44 -0.90
C THR A 657 -13.33 -12.81 -0.33
N VAL A 658 -14.35 -13.64 -0.07
CA VAL A 658 -14.17 -15.08 0.21
C VAL A 658 -14.84 -15.86 -0.91
N PHE A 659 -14.08 -16.73 -1.60
CA PHE A 659 -14.59 -17.54 -2.72
C PHE A 659 -15.14 -16.72 -3.90
N GLY A 660 -14.56 -15.55 -4.21
CA GLY A 660 -15.03 -14.69 -5.32
C GLY A 660 -16.37 -14.01 -5.04
N ARG A 661 -16.85 -14.03 -3.79
CA ARG A 661 -18.00 -13.26 -3.32
C ARG A 661 -17.55 -12.26 -2.28
N ILE A 662 -18.10 -11.05 -2.36
CA ILE A 662 -17.95 -10.05 -1.31
C ILE A 662 -18.60 -10.61 -0.04
N ALA A 663 -17.79 -10.84 0.98
CA ALA A 663 -18.21 -11.22 2.31
C ALA A 663 -17.89 -10.07 3.26
N SER A 664 -18.77 -9.82 4.22
CA SER A 664 -18.58 -8.81 5.25
C SER A 664 -18.35 -9.48 6.61
N LEU A 665 -17.41 -8.96 7.39
CA LEU A 665 -16.92 -9.56 8.64
C LEU A 665 -17.35 -8.58 9.70
N ARG A 666 -18.46 -8.89 10.34
CA ARG A 666 -18.85 -8.25 11.58
C ARG A 666 -18.24 -9.07 12.72
N LEU A 667 -17.00 -8.79 13.11
CA LEU A 667 -16.38 -9.38 14.31
C LEU A 667 -17.04 -8.78 15.57
N PRO A 668 -17.40 -9.58 16.59
CA PRO A 668 -17.87 -9.04 17.86
C PRO A 668 -16.75 -8.22 18.52
N GLY A 669 -16.94 -6.91 18.68
CA GLY A 669 -15.99 -5.99 19.33
C GLY A 669 -14.98 -5.29 18.40
N LEU A 670 -14.94 -5.62 17.10
CA LEU A 670 -14.19 -4.90 16.07
C LEU A 670 -15.20 -4.24 15.13
N VAL A 671 -15.81 -3.16 15.62
CA VAL A 671 -16.90 -2.42 14.97
C VAL A 671 -16.25 -1.46 13.97
N ALA A 672 -16.81 -1.40 12.75
CA ALA A 672 -16.50 -0.48 11.64
C ALA A 672 -15.21 0.37 11.77
N PRO A 673 -14.15 0.13 10.97
CA PRO A 673 -12.87 0.82 11.12
C PRO A 673 -12.95 2.34 10.92
N ASN A 674 -14.01 2.79 10.25
CA ASN A 674 -14.32 4.19 9.99
C ASN A 674 -15.42 4.74 10.91
N ALA A 675 -15.75 4.06 12.00
CA ALA A 675 -16.76 4.55 12.93
C ALA A 675 -16.40 5.96 13.45
N PRO A 676 -17.38 6.86 13.59
CA PRO A 676 -17.17 8.15 14.24
C PRO A 676 -16.84 7.98 15.73
N THR A 677 -16.20 8.99 16.31
CA THR A 677 -16.05 9.08 17.77
C THR A 677 -17.41 9.15 18.46
N GLN A 678 -17.50 8.62 19.69
CA GLN A 678 -18.75 8.67 20.47
C GLN A 678 -19.23 10.10 20.76
N SER A 679 -18.31 11.06 20.87
CA SER A 679 -18.64 12.48 21.09
C SER A 679 -19.07 13.20 19.80
N GLY A 680 -18.81 12.64 18.63
CA GLY A 680 -18.92 13.35 17.34
C GLY A 680 -17.79 14.35 17.09
N GLU A 681 -16.86 14.52 18.03
CA GLU A 681 -15.70 15.41 17.88
C GLU A 681 -14.41 14.61 17.69
N ARG A 682 -13.51 15.12 16.86
CA ARG A 682 -12.20 14.49 16.64
C ARG A 682 -11.36 14.55 17.90
N VAL A 683 -10.74 13.42 18.26
CA VAL A 683 -9.74 13.41 19.34
C VAL A 683 -8.45 14.10 18.86
N ILE A 684 -7.96 15.04 19.65
CA ILE A 684 -6.74 15.83 19.36
C ILE A 684 -5.73 15.61 20.49
N TYR A 685 -4.52 15.19 20.11
CA TYR A 685 -3.36 15.08 21.00
C TYR A 685 -2.43 16.27 20.80
N PRO A 686 -1.98 16.94 21.88
CA PRO A 686 -1.04 18.04 21.79
C PRO A 686 0.37 17.54 21.40
N ASN A 687 1.20 18.46 20.94
CA ASN A 687 2.62 18.26 20.69
C ASN A 687 3.36 18.00 22.01
N ARG A 688 3.67 16.73 22.30
CA ARG A 688 4.31 16.29 23.53
C ARG A 688 5.31 15.16 23.28
#